data_AF-A0A7C3FB07-F1
#
_entry.id   AF-A0A7C3FB07-F1
#
_cell.length_a   1.000
_cell.length_b   1.000
_cell.length_c   1.000
_cell.angle_alpha   90.00
_cell.angle_beta   90.00
_cell.angle_gamma   90.00
#
_symmetry.space_group_name_H-M   'P 1'
#
loop_
_entity.id
_entity.type
_entity.pdbx_description
1 polymer ?
#
loop_
_entity_poly.entity_id
_entity_poly.type
_entity_poly.pdbx_seq_one_letter_code
_entity_poly.pdbx_strand_id
1 'polypeptide(L)'
;RSRRVILVIIPLLALLALVAIFFITRGLKGSGPDVVSAPEEPTRIATEKVEQAHGDESKLVSPPERVRIVTRGEGLYRVSGETLRALGIDLDRLEESGLALSNRGESVPFQWIGEGEERSLIFYGEASLSIYSPYNVYWLELGERASSSFPPADSEEKGDVGEGEAATVALARRRFEEQRLYLSTLPAEEDHWLWEPIYSRRGVTVTFALEAPEAGEAQLRLSLWSHSSAPVSPDHHVIVRVNGVEVSEETWDGQGRQVITGTLPSGTLRPGENELAILAPGDTGAPVEVSYLDWFEVTYPRRLMATEGRLDFWAEPGAYQVSSLLSGDVALWDITEPERPRPVSGFVVTRTGNGQSVRFTHRGSGPRHFWLAAGDGFLRPEAVEGRPAAPSLSPEEGADYIAIVPLEFMEAIRPLLDHRVAQGWRVFTVTPDKLFDAYTYGLKDPAAIRSFLAEALSAWPEPRPRFVLLVGDASYDPYDYLGGSERDLIPTALVQTIYVGQTASDNWLADVDEDGRPDIALGRFPAQTPEQVRVMVEKTIRVERERDGEWARRALLAADDDEARFIRMSDTLAKDYLSSIFEIERVYLGRVDDPHARLLEVFNQGVGLVNYIGHGSVTVWAKEKILSTEDVPALRNGDRLPLLVNMTCLTGYFHHPQMISLAEALLRAPEGGVVAALVPTSESLPNDQQGLAEAFYRWIVDPGIQTVGEAMMRAKQEAPLDQEGQRDVLATFNLLGDPALRLPWMSR
;
A
#
# COMPACT_ATOMS: atom_id res chain seq x y z
N ARG A 1 -10.29 6.16 45.55
CA ARG A 1 -9.84 4.75 45.39
C ARG A 1 -9.88 4.27 43.92
N SER A 2 -10.22 5.12 42.95
CA SER A 2 -10.46 4.74 41.55
C SER A 2 -9.34 5.11 40.55
N ARG A 3 -8.15 5.48 41.03
CA ARG A 3 -6.96 5.74 40.18
C ARG A 3 -5.90 4.64 40.22
N ARG A 4 -6.06 3.61 41.06
CA ARG A 4 -5.09 2.50 41.19
C ARG A 4 -5.45 1.24 40.39
N VAL A 5 -6.65 1.17 39.81
CA VAL A 5 -7.08 0.00 39.00
C VAL A 5 -6.67 0.16 37.53
N ILE A 6 -6.54 1.39 37.04
CA ILE A 6 -6.12 1.67 35.65
C ILE A 6 -4.63 1.33 35.41
N LEU A 7 -3.78 1.41 36.44
CA LEU A 7 -2.34 1.11 36.32
C LEU A 7 -2.00 -0.39 36.22
N VAL A 8 -2.98 -1.29 36.43
CA VAL A 8 -2.74 -2.75 36.46
C VAL A 8 -3.31 -3.45 35.21
N ILE A 9 -4.21 -2.80 34.47
CA ILE A 9 -4.86 -3.39 33.28
C ILE A 9 -4.00 -3.22 32.02
N ILE A 10 -3.29 -2.09 31.89
CA ILE A 10 -2.43 -1.79 30.73
C ILE A 10 -1.29 -2.83 30.55
N PRO A 11 -0.52 -3.24 31.59
CA PRO A 11 0.49 -4.28 31.42
C PRO A 11 -0.10 -5.69 31.22
N LEU A 12 -1.36 -5.94 31.57
CA LEU A 12 -2.03 -7.23 31.36
C LEU A 12 -2.47 -7.41 29.89
N LEU A 13 -2.86 -6.31 29.22
CA LEU A 13 -3.15 -6.28 27.78
C LEU A 13 -1.87 -6.44 26.94
N ALA A 14 -0.75 -5.83 27.35
CA ALA A 14 0.55 -6.06 26.72
C ALA A 14 1.02 -7.52 26.86
N LEU A 15 0.72 -8.17 28.00
CA LEU A 15 1.03 -9.59 28.21
C LEU A 15 0.14 -10.52 27.35
N LEU A 16 -1.12 -10.15 27.09
CA LEU A 16 -2.02 -10.88 26.19
C LEU A 16 -1.62 -10.73 24.72
N ALA A 17 -1.14 -9.55 24.30
CA ALA A 17 -0.55 -9.34 22.98
C ALA A 17 0.72 -10.20 22.77
N LEU A 18 1.57 -10.32 23.80
CA LEU A 18 2.73 -11.23 23.80
C LEU A 18 2.33 -12.71 23.70
N VAL A 19 1.21 -13.12 24.29
CA VAL A 19 0.69 -14.49 24.17
C VAL A 19 0.10 -14.75 22.78
N ALA A 20 -0.53 -13.75 22.14
CA ALA A 20 -0.99 -13.85 20.76
C ALA A 20 0.20 -14.03 19.78
N ILE A 21 1.29 -13.28 19.96
CA ILE A 21 2.53 -13.42 19.19
C ILE A 21 3.20 -14.80 19.45
N PHE A 22 3.10 -15.33 20.67
CA PHE A 22 3.62 -16.67 21.01
C PHE A 22 2.83 -17.82 20.35
N PHE A 23 1.53 -17.65 20.06
CA PHE A 23 0.75 -18.65 19.33
C PHE A 23 0.93 -18.57 17.80
N ILE A 24 1.17 -17.37 17.25
CA ILE A 24 1.49 -17.18 15.82
C ILE A 24 2.83 -17.85 15.45
N THR A 25 3.81 -17.84 16.35
CA THR A 25 5.15 -18.42 16.10
C THR A 25 5.22 -19.95 16.26
N ARG A 26 4.20 -20.61 16.83
CA ARG A 26 4.23 -22.06 17.12
C ARG A 26 3.51 -22.95 16.09
N GLY A 27 2.88 -22.37 15.07
CA GLY A 27 2.35 -23.11 13.91
C GLY A 27 3.44 -23.71 13.00
N LEU A 28 4.71 -23.33 13.22
CA LEU A 28 5.85 -23.73 12.41
C LEU A 28 6.78 -24.67 13.19
N LYS A 29 6.41 -25.95 13.33
CA LYS A 29 7.38 -27.05 13.58
C LYS A 29 6.71 -28.44 13.49
N GLY A 30 7.04 -29.20 12.45
CA GLY A 30 6.91 -30.66 12.49
C GLY A 30 6.91 -31.42 11.18
N SER A 31 8.03 -31.50 10.44
CA SER A 31 8.60 -32.75 9.88
C SER A 31 9.87 -32.47 9.06
N GLY A 32 10.92 -33.25 9.30
CA GLY A 32 12.25 -33.15 8.68
C GLY A 32 12.30 -33.58 7.20
N PRO A 33 13.51 -33.56 6.60
CA PRO A 33 13.68 -33.34 5.17
C PRO A 33 13.64 -34.65 4.38
N ASP A 34 12.66 -34.78 3.49
CA ASP A 34 12.80 -35.64 2.32
C ASP A 34 13.31 -34.80 1.15
N VAL A 35 14.46 -35.23 0.65
CA VAL A 35 15.16 -34.66 -0.50
C VAL A 35 14.27 -34.79 -1.73
N VAL A 36 13.67 -33.68 -2.16
CA VAL A 36 13.08 -33.53 -3.49
C VAL A 36 13.77 -32.34 -4.15
N SER A 37 14.35 -32.62 -5.31
CA SER A 37 15.07 -31.72 -6.18
C SER A 37 14.35 -30.39 -6.42
N ALA A 38 15.13 -29.31 -6.50
CA ALA A 38 14.73 -27.95 -6.82
C ALA A 38 13.69 -27.88 -7.96
N PRO A 39 12.63 -27.07 -7.83
CA PRO A 39 11.80 -26.73 -8.98
C PRO A 39 12.58 -25.79 -9.90
N GLU A 40 12.52 -26.11 -11.20
CA GLU A 40 13.03 -25.30 -12.31
C GLU A 40 12.41 -23.90 -12.32
N GLU A 41 13.17 -22.98 -12.93
CA GLU A 41 12.89 -21.55 -13.13
C GLU A 41 11.42 -21.20 -13.40
N PRO A 42 10.93 -20.02 -12.95
CA PRO A 42 9.64 -19.51 -13.38
C PRO A 42 9.68 -19.32 -14.90
N THR A 43 8.94 -20.19 -15.59
CA THR A 43 8.82 -20.15 -17.03
C THR A 43 8.25 -18.80 -17.43
N ARG A 44 9.02 -18.06 -18.22
CA ARG A 44 8.60 -16.86 -18.93
C ARG A 44 7.28 -17.15 -19.66
N ILE A 45 6.17 -16.63 -19.16
CA ILE A 45 4.98 -16.42 -19.99
C ILE A 45 5.21 -15.08 -20.69
N ALA A 46 6.09 -15.13 -21.69
CA ALA A 46 6.20 -14.09 -22.70
C ALA A 46 5.26 -14.47 -23.85
N THR A 47 4.44 -13.50 -24.25
CA THR A 47 4.03 -13.26 -25.64
C THR A 47 3.41 -14.43 -26.40
N GLU A 48 2.10 -14.60 -26.29
CA GLU A 48 1.26 -15.01 -27.43
C GLU A 48 -0.22 -14.93 -27.04
N LYS A 49 -0.85 -13.79 -27.35
CA LYS A 49 -2.28 -13.65 -27.69
C LYS A 49 -2.56 -12.24 -28.20
N VAL A 50 -1.90 -11.90 -29.30
CA VAL A 50 -2.37 -10.87 -30.23
C VAL A 50 -2.51 -11.56 -31.57
N GLU A 51 -3.65 -12.21 -31.80
CA GLU A 51 -4.12 -12.55 -33.14
C GLU A 51 -5.56 -13.07 -33.06
N GLN A 52 -6.51 -12.13 -33.12
CA GLN A 52 -7.72 -12.24 -33.95
C GLN A 52 -8.51 -10.93 -33.90
N ALA A 53 -7.97 -9.93 -34.59
CA ALA A 53 -8.75 -8.87 -35.21
C ALA A 53 -8.24 -8.76 -36.66
N HIS A 54 -8.66 -9.69 -37.51
CA HIS A 54 -8.46 -9.54 -38.95
C HIS A 54 -9.49 -8.56 -39.49
N GLY A 55 -9.02 -7.38 -39.89
CA GLY A 55 -9.78 -6.45 -40.72
C GLY A 55 -9.52 -4.96 -40.45
N ASP A 56 -8.29 -4.48 -40.62
CA ASP A 56 -7.98 -3.22 -41.31
C ASP A 56 -6.45 -3.00 -41.32
N GLU A 57 -5.81 -3.16 -42.47
CA GLU A 57 -4.48 -2.60 -42.69
C GLU A 57 -4.58 -1.06 -42.74
N SER A 58 -3.68 -0.37 -42.04
CA SER A 58 -3.43 1.08 -42.05
C SER A 58 -4.38 2.04 -41.29
N LYS A 59 -4.77 1.74 -40.05
CA LYS A 59 -5.02 2.85 -39.10
C LYS A 59 -3.68 3.36 -38.58
N LEU A 60 -3.20 4.48 -39.15
CA LEU A 60 -2.17 5.32 -38.53
C LEU A 60 -2.60 5.58 -37.08
N VAL A 61 -1.95 4.92 -36.13
CA VAL A 61 -2.08 5.28 -34.71
C VAL A 61 -1.57 6.71 -34.62
N SER A 62 -2.46 7.65 -34.29
CA SER A 62 -2.04 9.02 -34.01
C SER A 62 -0.96 8.97 -32.92
N PRO A 63 0.16 9.71 -33.06
CA PRO A 63 1.19 9.71 -32.04
C PRO A 63 0.58 10.07 -30.68
N PRO A 64 1.06 9.46 -29.58
CA PRO A 64 0.59 9.82 -28.25
C PRO A 64 0.88 11.30 -27.98
N GLU A 65 0.09 11.93 -27.12
CA GLU A 65 0.34 13.33 -26.73
C GLU A 65 1.40 13.42 -25.62
N ARG A 66 1.53 12.35 -24.82
CA ARG A 66 2.56 12.18 -23.79
C ARG A 66 2.92 10.71 -23.61
N VAL A 67 4.10 10.44 -23.05
CA VAL A 67 4.54 9.07 -22.74
C VAL A 67 4.71 8.91 -21.23
N ARG A 68 4.12 7.85 -20.68
CA ARG A 68 4.30 7.43 -19.30
C ARG A 68 5.48 6.47 -19.21
N ILE A 69 6.47 6.80 -18.40
CA ILE A 69 7.65 5.99 -18.12
C ILE A 69 7.58 5.56 -16.66
N VAL A 70 7.45 4.26 -16.42
CA VAL A 70 7.33 3.69 -15.07
C VAL A 70 8.66 3.09 -14.66
N THR A 71 9.19 3.52 -13.51
CA THR A 71 10.50 3.07 -13.00
C THR A 71 10.36 2.40 -11.64
N ARG A 72 11.35 1.59 -11.26
CA ARG A 72 11.41 0.93 -9.96
C ARG A 72 12.80 1.06 -9.35
N GLY A 73 12.90 1.85 -8.28
CA GLY A 73 14.18 2.13 -7.61
C GLY A 73 15.02 3.19 -8.32
N GLU A 74 16.13 3.55 -7.69
CA GLU A 74 17.01 4.62 -8.13
C GLU A 74 18.07 4.18 -9.14
N GLY A 75 18.46 5.09 -10.06
CA GLY A 75 19.59 4.90 -10.97
C GLY A 75 19.41 5.55 -12.34
N LEU A 76 20.39 5.37 -13.23
CA LEU A 76 20.32 5.87 -14.61
C LEU A 76 19.49 4.95 -15.50
N TYR A 77 18.33 5.42 -15.93
CA TYR A 77 17.42 4.70 -16.82
C TYR A 77 17.68 5.04 -18.28
N ARG A 78 17.50 4.05 -19.16
CA ARG A 78 17.57 4.19 -20.62
C ARG A 78 16.24 3.85 -21.26
N VAL A 79 15.68 4.82 -21.99
CA VAL A 79 14.57 4.62 -22.92
C VAL A 79 15.14 4.60 -24.33
N SER A 80 15.06 3.46 -25.01
CA SER A 80 15.61 3.33 -26.36
C SER A 80 14.78 4.14 -27.37
N GLY A 81 15.43 4.67 -28.40
CA GLY A 81 14.73 5.32 -29.51
C GLY A 81 13.83 4.35 -30.29
N GLU A 82 14.16 3.06 -30.32
CA GLU A 82 13.28 2.00 -30.84
C GLU A 82 11.96 1.94 -30.06
N THR A 83 12.01 1.95 -28.72
CA THR A 83 10.83 1.96 -27.86
C THR A 83 9.96 3.19 -28.13
N LEU A 84 10.56 4.38 -28.26
CA LEU A 84 9.81 5.60 -28.56
C LEU A 84 9.19 5.57 -29.98
N ARG A 85 9.94 5.10 -30.98
CA ARG A 85 9.43 4.95 -32.36
C ARG A 85 8.32 3.89 -32.46
N ALA A 86 8.37 2.83 -31.66
CA ALA A 86 7.31 1.83 -31.58
C ALA A 86 5.98 2.41 -31.05
N LEU A 87 6.04 3.52 -30.29
CA LEU A 87 4.87 4.29 -29.89
C LEU A 87 4.41 5.30 -30.96
N GLY A 88 5.04 5.32 -32.14
CA GLY A 88 4.71 6.24 -33.24
C GLY A 88 5.38 7.62 -33.12
N ILE A 89 6.39 7.77 -32.26
CA ILE A 89 7.10 9.04 -32.05
C ILE A 89 8.22 9.19 -33.08
N ASP A 90 8.14 10.23 -33.91
CA ASP A 90 9.15 10.54 -34.92
C ASP A 90 10.29 11.40 -34.33
N LEU A 91 11.33 10.73 -33.86
CA LEU A 91 12.50 11.37 -33.23
C LEU A 91 13.33 12.21 -34.21
N ASP A 92 13.20 12.01 -35.52
CA ASP A 92 13.94 12.79 -36.52
C ASP A 92 13.27 14.14 -36.78
N ARG A 93 11.99 14.27 -36.42
CA ARG A 93 11.18 15.50 -36.57
C ARG A 93 11.02 16.28 -35.26
N LEU A 94 11.39 15.67 -34.13
CA LEU A 94 11.40 16.33 -32.83
C LEU A 94 12.78 16.95 -32.58
N GLU A 95 12.85 18.28 -32.57
CA GLU A 95 14.00 18.98 -32.00
C GLU A 95 14.09 18.68 -30.50
N GLU A 96 15.29 18.69 -29.91
CA GLU A 96 15.46 18.42 -28.46
C GLU A 96 14.67 19.40 -27.58
N SER A 97 14.45 20.62 -28.06
CA SER A 97 13.61 21.66 -27.44
C SER A 97 12.11 21.33 -27.42
N GLY A 98 11.67 20.33 -28.18
CA GLY A 98 10.29 19.85 -28.26
C GLY A 98 9.97 18.69 -27.31
N LEU A 99 10.85 18.39 -26.34
CA LEU A 99 10.67 17.33 -25.37
C LEU A 99 10.93 17.83 -23.95
N ALA A 100 10.07 17.44 -23.01
CA ALA A 100 10.27 17.71 -21.59
C ALA A 100 9.93 16.46 -20.78
N LEU A 101 10.83 16.06 -19.89
CA LEU A 101 10.59 15.00 -18.93
C LEU A 101 10.18 15.62 -17.60
N SER A 102 9.21 15.04 -16.92
CA SER A 102 8.78 15.50 -15.60
C SER A 102 8.46 14.36 -14.65
N ASN A 103 8.59 14.61 -13.35
CA ASN A 103 8.15 13.74 -12.27
C ASN A 103 7.35 14.59 -11.29
N ARG A 104 6.12 14.15 -10.94
CA ARG A 104 5.23 14.88 -10.02
C ARG A 104 4.98 16.35 -10.40
N GLY A 105 5.02 16.67 -11.69
CA GLY A 105 4.83 18.03 -12.19
C GLY A 105 6.08 18.91 -12.16
N GLU A 106 7.24 18.37 -11.77
CA GLU A 106 8.53 19.07 -11.77
C GLU A 106 9.43 18.60 -12.92
N SER A 107 10.28 19.49 -13.44
CA SER A 107 11.20 19.16 -14.55
C SER A 107 12.23 18.13 -14.13
N VAL A 108 12.47 17.14 -14.99
CA VAL A 108 13.54 16.17 -14.81
C VAL A 108 14.56 16.32 -15.95
N PRO A 109 15.84 16.58 -15.64
CA PRO A 109 16.90 16.60 -16.64
C PRO A 109 17.03 15.24 -17.34
N PHE A 110 17.24 15.25 -18.65
CA PHE A 110 17.54 14.08 -19.45
C PHE A 110 18.66 14.39 -20.45
N GLN A 111 19.31 13.34 -20.96
CA GLN A 111 20.37 13.42 -21.94
C GLN A 111 20.12 12.44 -23.08
N TRP A 112 20.44 12.82 -24.31
CA TRP A 112 20.52 11.87 -25.43
C TRP A 112 21.91 11.26 -25.52
N ILE A 113 21.96 9.93 -25.69
CA ILE A 113 23.19 9.19 -26.02
C ILE A 113 22.97 8.37 -27.29
N GLY A 114 24.08 7.99 -27.96
CA GLY A 114 24.03 7.29 -29.24
C GLY A 114 23.65 8.21 -30.42
N GLU A 115 23.67 7.66 -31.63
CA GLU A 115 23.34 8.38 -32.87
C GLU A 115 22.32 7.59 -33.70
N GLY A 116 21.56 8.30 -34.54
CA GLY A 116 20.62 7.70 -35.49
C GLY A 116 19.61 6.75 -34.84
N GLU A 117 19.59 5.50 -35.29
CA GLU A 117 18.67 4.48 -34.77
C GLU A 117 18.99 4.02 -33.33
N GLU A 118 20.25 4.15 -32.88
CA GLU A 118 20.64 3.74 -31.52
C GLU A 118 20.42 4.84 -30.46
N ARG A 119 19.99 6.04 -30.90
CA ARG A 119 19.74 7.19 -30.04
C ARG A 119 18.78 6.83 -28.91
N SER A 120 19.14 7.14 -27.67
CA SER A 120 18.40 6.76 -26.47
C SER A 120 18.33 7.90 -25.46
N LEU A 121 17.19 8.04 -24.78
CA LEU A 121 16.98 9.03 -23.73
C LEU A 121 17.43 8.45 -22.39
N ILE A 122 18.30 9.18 -21.69
CA ILE A 122 18.82 8.84 -20.36
C ILE A 122 18.36 9.85 -19.34
N PHE A 123 17.93 9.38 -18.18
CA PHE A 123 17.64 10.23 -17.02
C PHE A 123 17.96 9.48 -15.73
N TYR A 124 18.14 10.22 -14.64
CA TYR A 124 18.21 9.63 -13.31
C TYR A 124 16.79 9.45 -12.76
N GLY A 125 16.43 8.20 -12.49
CA GLY A 125 15.19 7.85 -11.80
C GLY A 125 15.45 7.74 -10.30
N GLU A 126 14.50 8.21 -9.50
CA GLU A 126 14.48 8.10 -8.05
C GLU A 126 13.58 6.94 -7.61
N ALA A 127 13.91 6.33 -6.48
CA ALA A 127 13.03 5.37 -5.83
C ALA A 127 11.69 6.02 -5.42
N SER A 128 10.61 5.25 -5.45
CA SER A 128 9.32 5.73 -4.99
C SER A 128 9.36 6.03 -3.49
N LEU A 129 8.90 7.21 -3.09
CA LEU A 129 8.64 7.55 -1.68
C LEU A 129 7.21 7.21 -1.25
N SER A 130 6.40 6.63 -2.13
CA SER A 130 5.00 6.32 -1.83
C SER A 130 4.89 5.05 -1.01
N ILE A 131 4.11 5.09 0.06
CA ILE A 131 3.68 3.87 0.77
C ILE A 131 2.68 3.03 -0.04
N TYR A 132 2.13 3.57 -1.13
CA TYR A 132 1.09 2.95 -1.95
C TYR A 132 1.62 2.26 -3.22
N SER A 133 2.88 2.47 -3.59
CA SER A 133 3.45 1.91 -4.83
C SER A 133 4.98 1.87 -4.83
N PRO A 134 5.61 0.75 -5.23
CA PRO A 134 7.05 0.67 -5.48
C PRO A 134 7.51 1.43 -6.72
N TYR A 135 6.57 1.81 -7.59
CA TYR A 135 6.85 2.44 -8.85
C TYR A 135 6.80 3.96 -8.77
N ASN A 136 7.77 4.59 -9.42
CA ASN A 136 7.75 6.02 -9.70
C ASN A 136 7.34 6.25 -11.16
N VAL A 137 6.81 7.44 -11.47
CA VAL A 137 6.24 7.74 -12.80
C VAL A 137 6.82 9.03 -13.34
N TYR A 138 7.36 8.94 -14.55
CA TYR A 138 7.89 10.06 -15.30
C TYR A 138 7.04 10.28 -16.55
N TRP A 139 6.79 11.54 -16.89
CA TRP A 139 6.03 11.92 -18.09
C TRP A 139 6.95 12.62 -19.08
N LEU A 140 7.08 12.04 -20.27
CA LEU A 140 7.72 12.69 -21.41
C LEU A 140 6.64 13.37 -22.25
N GLU A 141 6.60 14.70 -22.17
CA GLU A 141 5.71 15.58 -22.93
C GLU A 141 6.33 15.89 -24.30
N LEU A 142 5.49 15.97 -25.33
CA LEU A 142 5.92 16.12 -26.73
C LEU A 142 5.44 17.47 -27.33
N GLY A 143 6.25 18.09 -28.18
CA GLY A 143 5.88 19.28 -28.97
C GLY A 143 5.81 20.60 -28.18
N GLU A 144 4.88 21.49 -28.53
CA GLU A 144 4.75 22.83 -27.90
C GLU A 144 4.54 22.76 -26.38
N ARG A 145 3.93 21.67 -25.88
CA ARG A 145 3.68 21.41 -24.45
C ARG A 145 4.98 21.24 -23.66
N ALA A 146 6.05 20.75 -24.29
CA ALA A 146 7.37 20.68 -23.67
C ALA A 146 7.97 22.08 -23.44
N SER A 147 7.84 22.95 -24.45
CA SER A 147 8.48 24.28 -24.48
C SER A 147 7.88 25.30 -23.50
N SER A 148 6.65 25.08 -23.02
CA SER A 148 5.96 25.98 -22.09
C SER A 148 6.16 25.66 -20.61
N SER A 149 6.51 24.41 -20.27
CA SER A 149 6.40 23.92 -18.90
C SER A 149 7.75 23.81 -18.20
N PHE A 150 8.85 23.55 -18.91
CA PHE A 150 10.15 23.35 -18.29
C PHE A 150 11.29 23.80 -19.21
N PRO A 151 12.11 24.81 -18.83
CA PRO A 151 13.31 25.12 -19.58
C PRO A 151 14.28 23.93 -19.50
N PRO A 152 15.09 23.66 -20.55
CA PRO A 152 16.18 22.71 -20.45
C PRO A 152 17.05 23.09 -19.25
N ALA A 153 17.42 22.12 -18.43
CA ALA A 153 18.30 22.38 -17.30
C ALA A 153 19.67 22.82 -17.83
N ASP A 154 19.91 24.13 -17.87
CA ASP A 154 21.25 24.70 -18.00
C ASP A 154 22.04 24.35 -16.74
N SER A 155 22.67 23.19 -16.73
CA SER A 155 23.82 22.91 -15.87
C SER A 155 24.50 21.62 -16.30
N GLU A 156 24.99 21.55 -17.54
CA GLU A 156 26.11 20.64 -17.78
C GLU A 156 27.26 21.09 -16.87
N GLU A 157 27.69 20.21 -15.98
CA GLU A 157 28.98 20.41 -15.34
C GLU A 157 30.05 20.04 -16.36
N LYS A 158 30.75 21.05 -16.89
CA LYS A 158 31.91 20.84 -17.75
C LYS A 158 33.03 20.22 -16.93
N GLY A 159 33.16 18.90 -17.02
CA GLY A 159 34.38 18.21 -16.65
C GLY A 159 35.53 18.58 -17.57
N ASP A 160 36.74 18.43 -17.05
CA ASP A 160 37.99 18.54 -17.81
C ASP A 160 38.89 17.37 -17.39
N VAL A 161 39.80 16.96 -18.26
CA VAL A 161 40.79 15.95 -17.93
C VAL A 161 42.00 16.68 -17.35
N GLY A 162 41.95 16.98 -16.05
CA GLY A 162 43.07 17.62 -15.37
C GLY A 162 44.36 16.79 -15.50
N GLU A 163 45.49 17.49 -15.68
CA GLU A 163 46.83 16.92 -15.55
C GLU A 163 47.08 16.57 -14.07
N GLY A 164 47.23 15.28 -13.75
CA GLY A 164 47.45 14.79 -12.38
C GLY A 164 47.23 13.28 -12.24
N GLU A 165 47.65 12.70 -11.11
CA GLU A 165 47.33 11.31 -10.78
C GLU A 165 45.83 11.19 -10.43
N ALA A 166 45.11 10.29 -11.08
CA ALA A 166 43.68 10.11 -10.82
C ALA A 166 43.47 9.10 -9.69
N ALA A 167 42.68 9.48 -8.70
CA ALA A 167 42.27 8.59 -7.64
C ALA A 167 41.47 7.42 -8.21
N THR A 168 41.81 6.22 -7.74
CA THR A 168 41.10 4.96 -8.06
C THR A 168 40.29 4.45 -6.88
N VAL A 169 40.24 5.24 -5.80
CA VAL A 169 39.51 4.96 -4.56
C VAL A 169 38.71 6.21 -4.20
N ALA A 170 37.46 6.01 -3.80
CA ALA A 170 36.58 7.07 -3.30
C ALA A 170 35.65 6.50 -2.21
N LEU A 171 34.76 7.30 -1.64
CA LEU A 171 33.83 6.79 -0.63
C LEU A 171 32.62 6.14 -1.30
N ALA A 172 32.19 4.98 -0.82
CA ALA A 172 30.87 4.43 -1.06
C ALA A 172 29.99 4.69 0.16
N ARG A 173 28.69 4.83 -0.08
CA ARG A 173 27.67 4.73 0.96
C ARG A 173 26.70 3.64 0.54
N ARG A 174 26.45 2.65 1.41
CA ARG A 174 25.56 1.53 1.13
C ARG A 174 24.58 1.36 2.27
N ARG A 175 23.29 1.52 1.97
CA ARG A 175 22.18 1.25 2.88
C ARG A 175 21.70 -0.20 2.67
N PHE A 176 21.40 -0.86 3.77
CA PHE A 176 20.86 -2.21 3.85
C PHE A 176 19.64 -2.19 4.75
N GLU A 177 18.57 -2.81 4.27
CA GLU A 177 17.25 -2.83 4.88
C GLU A 177 16.46 -3.95 4.21
N GLU A 178 15.67 -4.70 4.98
CA GLU A 178 14.68 -5.60 4.43
C GLU A 178 13.36 -5.38 5.15
N GLN A 179 12.27 -5.25 4.38
CA GLN A 179 10.94 -5.08 4.94
C GLN A 179 10.32 -6.44 5.25
N ARG A 180 10.44 -6.89 6.50
CA ARG A 180 9.95 -8.21 6.93
C ARG A 180 8.77 -8.15 7.88
N LEU A 181 8.63 -7.05 8.61
CA LEU A 181 7.66 -6.90 9.68
C LEU A 181 6.94 -5.57 9.55
N TYR A 182 5.62 -5.63 9.39
CA TYR A 182 4.77 -4.44 9.44
C TYR A 182 4.25 -4.24 10.86
N LEU A 183 4.52 -3.09 11.46
CA LEU A 183 4.00 -2.69 12.77
C LEU A 183 3.06 -1.49 12.61
N SER A 184 1.76 -1.77 12.49
CA SER A 184 0.72 -0.74 12.38
C SER A 184 0.73 0.27 13.53
N THR A 185 1.17 -0.12 14.73
CA THR A 185 1.15 0.71 15.93
C THR A 185 2.25 1.77 16.01
N LEU A 186 3.14 1.85 15.00
CA LEU A 186 4.15 2.90 14.95
C LEU A 186 3.50 4.28 14.78
N PRO A 187 4.15 5.37 15.25
CA PRO A 187 3.70 6.73 14.95
C PRO A 187 3.55 6.95 13.44
N ALA A 188 2.59 7.78 13.05
CA ALA A 188 2.21 7.96 11.64
C ALA A 188 3.36 8.48 10.75
N GLU A 189 4.32 9.20 11.33
CA GLU A 189 5.51 9.73 10.68
C GLU A 189 6.64 8.71 10.47
N GLU A 190 6.55 7.53 11.10
CA GLU A 190 7.56 6.49 11.00
C GLU A 190 7.30 5.55 9.82
N ASP A 191 8.37 4.95 9.28
CA ASP A 191 8.20 3.78 8.40
C ASP A 191 7.63 2.63 9.23
N HIS A 192 6.52 2.06 8.76
CA HIS A 192 5.82 1.00 9.45
C HIS A 192 6.42 -0.38 9.16
N TRP A 193 7.34 -0.48 8.21
CA TRP A 193 8.11 -1.68 7.92
C TRP A 193 9.44 -1.68 8.67
N LEU A 194 9.78 -2.85 9.21
CA LEU A 194 10.98 -3.11 9.97
C LEU A 194 11.60 -4.44 9.54
N TRP A 195 12.87 -4.62 9.88
CA TRP A 195 13.66 -5.77 9.43
C TRP A 195 13.69 -6.92 10.44
N GLU A 196 14.37 -6.75 11.57
CA GLU A 196 14.65 -7.86 12.49
C GLU A 196 14.33 -7.52 13.94
N PRO A 197 13.59 -8.36 14.67
CA PRO A 197 13.35 -8.15 16.09
C PRO A 197 14.58 -8.54 16.92
N ILE A 198 14.91 -7.69 17.88
CA ILE A 198 16.00 -7.83 18.83
C ILE A 198 15.36 -7.99 20.22
N TYR A 199 15.59 -9.15 20.84
CA TYR A 199 15.06 -9.47 22.16
C TYR A 199 16.16 -9.52 23.21
N SER A 200 15.83 -9.15 24.44
CA SER A 200 16.71 -9.29 25.59
C SER A 200 17.37 -10.67 25.70
N ARG A 201 18.65 -10.70 26.06
CA ARG A 201 19.51 -11.90 26.19
C ARG A 201 19.67 -12.68 24.89
N ARG A 202 19.35 -12.06 23.76
CA ARG A 202 19.57 -12.59 22.42
C ARG A 202 20.36 -11.57 21.61
N GLY A 203 20.80 -11.99 20.43
CA GLY A 203 21.29 -11.10 19.41
C GLY A 203 20.72 -11.49 18.06
N VAL A 204 20.73 -10.55 17.14
CA VAL A 204 20.49 -10.80 15.73
C VAL A 204 21.78 -10.62 14.95
N THR A 205 21.91 -11.39 13.89
CA THR A 205 23.04 -11.32 12.97
C THR A 205 22.49 -11.24 11.57
N VAL A 206 22.87 -10.20 10.84
CA VAL A 206 22.52 -10.00 9.44
C VAL A 206 23.80 -9.95 8.61
N THR A 207 23.75 -10.57 7.43
CA THR A 207 24.86 -10.58 6.49
C THR A 207 24.66 -9.52 5.43
N PHE A 208 25.73 -8.86 4.99
CA PHE A 208 25.69 -7.89 3.91
C PHE A 208 26.93 -7.95 3.03
N ALA A 209 26.79 -7.66 1.75
CA ALA A 209 27.88 -7.73 0.80
C ALA A 209 28.42 -6.34 0.44
N LEU A 210 29.74 -6.19 0.42
CA LEU A 210 30.43 -4.97 -0.02
C LEU A 210 31.31 -5.25 -1.24
N GLU A 211 31.25 -4.35 -2.21
CA GLU A 211 32.02 -4.43 -3.44
C GLU A 211 33.35 -3.67 -3.29
N ALA A 212 34.46 -4.41 -3.42
CA ALA A 212 35.82 -3.87 -3.45
C ALA A 212 36.13 -2.82 -2.36
N PRO A 213 35.85 -3.10 -1.06
CA PRO A 213 36.30 -2.23 0.01
C PRO A 213 37.83 -2.17 0.04
N GLU A 214 38.36 -0.98 0.27
CA GLU A 214 39.79 -0.69 0.37
C GLU A 214 40.17 -0.35 1.81
N ALA A 215 41.47 -0.42 2.10
CA ALA A 215 41.99 -0.09 3.42
C ALA A 215 41.74 1.39 3.75
N GLY A 216 41.06 1.65 4.86
CA GLY A 216 40.83 2.97 5.42
C GLY A 216 39.74 2.94 6.49
N GLU A 217 39.51 4.08 7.11
CA GLU A 217 38.44 4.22 8.10
C GLU A 217 37.07 4.14 7.41
N ALA A 218 36.15 3.38 8.00
CA ALA A 218 34.76 3.30 7.56
C ALA A 218 33.83 3.73 8.70
N GLN A 219 32.58 4.00 8.38
CA GLN A 219 31.54 4.38 9.34
C GLN A 219 30.33 3.46 9.19
N LEU A 220 29.77 3.07 10.31
CA LEU A 220 28.48 2.41 10.42
C LEU A 220 27.49 3.40 11.02
N ARG A 221 26.30 3.49 10.42
CA ARG A 221 25.13 4.14 11.01
C ARG A 221 23.97 3.16 10.94
N LEU A 222 23.25 2.91 12.03
CA LEU A 222 22.08 2.04 12.03
C LEU A 222 20.93 2.67 12.80
N SER A 223 19.72 2.30 12.40
CA SER A 223 18.47 2.72 13.03
C SER A 223 17.79 1.53 13.68
N LEU A 224 17.41 1.70 14.94
CA LEU A 224 16.57 0.78 15.68
C LEU A 224 15.26 1.47 16.05
N TRP A 225 14.17 0.72 16.05
CA TRP A 225 12.95 1.12 16.74
C TRP A 225 12.86 0.41 18.09
N SER A 226 12.81 1.15 19.19
CA SER A 226 12.59 0.60 20.52
C SER A 226 11.11 0.51 20.84
N HIS A 227 10.62 -0.71 21.01
CA HIS A 227 9.18 -0.98 21.19
C HIS A 227 8.78 -1.18 22.66
N SER A 228 9.68 -1.65 23.52
CA SER A 228 9.39 -1.77 24.94
C SER A 228 9.64 -0.47 25.71
N SER A 229 8.97 -0.32 26.86
CA SER A 229 9.40 0.60 27.91
C SER A 229 9.15 -0.06 29.27
N ALA A 230 10.15 -0.09 30.14
CA ALA A 230 10.10 -0.70 31.46
C ALA A 230 10.33 0.33 32.58
N PRO A 231 9.91 0.04 33.83
CA PRO A 231 10.13 0.96 34.96
C PRO A 231 11.58 1.13 35.45
N VAL A 232 12.53 0.42 34.84
CA VAL A 232 13.97 0.51 35.15
C VAL A 232 14.63 1.46 34.15
N SER A 233 15.73 2.12 34.52
CA SER A 233 16.41 3.07 33.64
C SER A 233 17.94 2.94 33.75
N PRO A 234 18.67 2.75 32.64
CA PRO A 234 18.15 2.49 31.29
C PRO A 234 17.41 1.14 31.23
N ASP A 235 16.43 1.00 30.33
CA ASP A 235 15.73 -0.26 30.09
C ASP A 235 16.21 -1.02 28.84
N HIS A 236 17.03 -0.39 27.99
CA HIS A 236 17.67 -1.03 26.84
C HIS A 236 19.19 -0.95 26.92
N HIS A 237 19.86 -1.99 26.45
CA HIS A 237 21.31 -2.06 26.30
C HIS A 237 21.65 -2.89 25.06
N VAL A 238 22.34 -2.27 24.09
CA VAL A 238 22.69 -2.92 22.84
C VAL A 238 24.17 -2.77 22.52
N ILE A 239 24.80 -3.87 22.11
CA ILE A 239 26.18 -3.92 21.62
C ILE A 239 26.17 -4.25 20.13
N VAL A 240 26.83 -3.40 19.34
CA VAL A 240 26.90 -3.51 17.87
C VAL A 240 28.29 -3.99 17.46
N ARG A 241 28.35 -5.03 16.64
CA ARG A 241 29.59 -5.60 16.11
C ARG A 241 29.54 -5.77 14.61
N VAL A 242 30.66 -5.50 13.94
CA VAL A 242 30.86 -5.82 12.51
C VAL A 242 32.04 -6.75 12.37
N ASN A 243 31.84 -7.91 11.75
CA ASN A 243 32.85 -8.96 11.61
C ASN A 243 33.58 -9.31 12.93
N GLY A 244 32.84 -9.27 14.04
CA GLY A 244 33.35 -9.52 15.40
C GLY A 244 34.04 -8.34 16.09
N VAL A 245 34.24 -7.21 15.40
CA VAL A 245 34.77 -5.97 15.99
C VAL A 245 33.63 -5.17 16.59
N GLU A 246 33.76 -4.76 17.85
CA GLU A 246 32.79 -3.89 18.52
C GLU A 246 32.88 -2.46 17.99
N VAL A 247 31.72 -1.97 17.55
CA VAL A 247 31.57 -0.68 16.88
C VAL A 247 31.00 0.36 17.82
N SER A 248 30.04 -0.05 18.65
CA SER A 248 29.37 0.79 19.64
C SER A 248 28.68 -0.09 20.70
N GLU A 249 28.51 0.46 21.89
CA GLU A 249 27.75 -0.08 23.02
C GLU A 249 26.89 1.07 23.57
N GLU A 250 25.57 0.94 23.48
CA GLU A 250 24.62 2.01 23.79
C GLU A 250 23.58 1.56 24.82
N THR A 251 23.16 2.49 25.66
CA THR A 251 22.02 2.30 26.58
C THR A 251 21.05 3.47 26.45
N TRP A 252 19.76 3.21 26.53
CA TRP A 252 18.73 4.25 26.51
C TRP A 252 17.49 3.80 27.30
N ASP A 253 16.55 4.73 27.44
CA ASP A 253 15.32 4.56 28.19
C ASP A 253 14.09 4.71 27.27
N GLY A 254 13.12 3.82 27.39
CA GLY A 254 11.80 3.94 26.77
C GLY A 254 11.70 3.59 25.29
N GLN A 255 10.54 3.93 24.73
CA GLN A 255 10.19 3.70 23.32
C GLN A 255 10.75 4.79 22.40
N GLY A 256 10.90 4.44 21.12
CA GLY A 256 11.21 5.39 20.05
C GLY A 256 12.43 5.01 19.23
N ARG A 257 12.69 5.81 18.20
CA ARG A 257 13.78 5.60 17.25
C ARG A 257 15.14 5.91 17.88
N GLN A 258 16.10 5.02 17.69
CA GLN A 258 17.49 5.16 18.11
C GLN A 258 18.39 5.06 16.89
N VAL A 259 19.28 6.05 16.72
CA VAL A 259 20.28 6.04 15.64
C VAL A 259 21.66 5.91 16.24
N ILE A 260 22.29 4.76 16.00
CA ILE A 260 23.62 4.43 16.52
C ILE A 260 24.63 4.68 15.40
N THR A 261 25.73 5.37 15.71
CA THR A 261 26.83 5.62 14.78
C THR A 261 28.14 5.17 15.40
N GLY A 262 29.00 4.54 14.61
CA GLY A 262 30.33 4.18 15.07
C GLY A 262 31.35 4.06 13.95
N THR A 263 32.61 4.18 14.32
CA THR A 263 33.74 4.11 13.41
C THR A 263 34.27 2.68 13.33
N LEU A 264 34.52 2.21 12.11
CA LEU A 264 35.10 0.91 11.83
C LEU A 264 36.60 1.08 11.54
N PRO A 265 37.48 0.43 12.31
CA PRO A 265 38.92 0.44 12.03
C PRO A 265 39.23 -0.12 10.64
N SER A 266 40.32 0.39 10.05
CA SER A 266 40.83 -0.14 8.77
C SER A 266 41.07 -1.65 8.85
N GLY A 267 40.62 -2.38 7.82
CA GLY A 267 40.68 -3.84 7.76
C GLY A 267 39.52 -4.58 8.42
N THR A 268 38.54 -3.87 9.02
CA THR A 268 37.33 -4.50 9.57
C THR A 268 36.43 -5.05 8.47
N LEU A 269 36.22 -4.29 7.39
CA LEU A 269 35.39 -4.67 6.26
C LEU A 269 36.15 -5.57 5.29
N ARG A 270 35.45 -6.53 4.70
CA ARG A 270 35.98 -7.53 3.77
C ARG A 270 35.27 -7.44 2.42
N PRO A 271 35.95 -7.71 1.29
CA PRO A 271 35.27 -7.88 0.01
C PRO A 271 34.27 -9.03 0.05
N GLY A 272 33.08 -8.83 -0.51
CA GLY A 272 31.99 -9.79 -0.44
C GLY A 272 31.25 -9.72 0.89
N GLU A 273 30.93 -10.88 1.46
CA GLU A 273 30.11 -11.01 2.66
C GLU A 273 30.80 -10.46 3.93
N ASN A 274 30.02 -9.69 4.69
CA ASN A 274 30.33 -9.14 6.01
C ASN A 274 29.15 -9.46 6.93
N GLU A 275 29.40 -9.37 8.23
CA GLU A 275 28.42 -9.67 9.28
C GLU A 275 28.20 -8.45 10.17
N LEU A 276 26.94 -8.06 10.39
CA LEU A 276 26.50 -7.13 11.42
C LEU A 276 25.79 -7.93 12.52
N ALA A 277 26.31 -7.89 13.73
CA ALA A 277 25.70 -8.50 14.91
C ALA A 277 25.24 -7.41 15.88
N ILE A 278 23.99 -7.51 16.32
CA ILE A 278 23.37 -6.59 17.29
C ILE A 278 22.93 -7.44 18.48
N LEU A 279 23.57 -7.25 19.63
CA LEU A 279 23.38 -8.05 20.84
C LEU A 279 22.63 -7.22 21.88
N ALA A 280 21.61 -7.79 22.52
CA ALA A 280 20.95 -7.22 23.69
C ALA A 280 21.31 -8.08 24.92
N PRO A 281 22.30 -7.70 25.76
CA PRO A 281 22.79 -8.56 26.84
C PRO A 281 21.73 -8.91 27.90
N GLY A 282 20.72 -8.05 28.08
CA GLY A 282 19.65 -8.24 29.05
C GLY A 282 20.08 -8.11 30.50
N ASP A 283 21.00 -7.18 30.76
CA ASP A 283 21.62 -6.85 32.04
C ASP A 283 21.11 -5.53 32.66
N THR A 284 20.20 -4.83 31.98
CA THR A 284 19.53 -3.60 32.48
C THR A 284 18.62 -3.86 33.69
N GLY A 285 18.21 -5.11 33.89
CA GLY A 285 17.20 -5.49 34.88
C GLY A 285 15.76 -5.29 34.38
N ALA A 286 15.56 -4.89 33.13
CA ALA A 286 14.24 -4.80 32.52
C ALA A 286 13.61 -6.20 32.39
N PRO A 287 12.31 -6.35 32.67
CA PRO A 287 11.62 -7.63 32.50
C PRO A 287 11.42 -8.00 31.02
N VAL A 288 11.35 -7.00 30.15
CA VAL A 288 11.19 -7.10 28.70
C VAL A 288 12.01 -5.99 28.05
N GLU A 289 12.74 -6.35 27.00
CA GLU A 289 13.48 -5.45 26.13
C GLU A 289 13.28 -5.97 24.70
N VAL A 290 12.67 -5.14 23.87
CA VAL A 290 12.33 -5.42 22.47
C VAL A 290 12.65 -4.17 21.66
N SER A 291 13.59 -4.33 20.74
CA SER A 291 13.87 -3.36 19.68
C SER A 291 13.75 -4.05 18.33
N TYR A 292 13.69 -3.28 17.25
CA TYR A 292 13.70 -3.80 15.89
C TYR A 292 14.80 -3.09 15.12
N LEU A 293 15.61 -3.84 14.37
CA LEU A 293 16.43 -3.26 13.32
C LEU A 293 15.51 -2.75 12.22
N ASP A 294 15.73 -1.51 11.82
CA ASP A 294 15.07 -0.88 10.69
C ASP A 294 16.01 -0.99 9.47
N TRP A 295 17.06 -0.17 9.48
CA TRP A 295 18.10 -0.16 8.44
C TRP A 295 19.48 0.04 9.05
N PHE A 296 20.51 -0.28 8.27
CA PHE A 296 21.86 0.21 8.53
C PHE A 296 22.56 0.67 7.25
N GLU A 297 23.55 1.53 7.41
CA GLU A 297 24.32 2.14 6.36
C GLU A 297 25.81 2.02 6.67
N VAL A 298 26.60 1.63 5.68
CA VAL A 298 28.05 1.58 5.76
C VAL A 298 28.64 2.57 4.77
N THR A 299 29.41 3.54 5.27
CA THR A 299 30.24 4.42 4.46
C THR A 299 31.68 3.94 4.52
N TYR A 300 32.31 3.64 3.38
CA TYR A 300 33.64 3.03 3.34
C TYR A 300 34.46 3.44 2.10
N PRO A 301 35.80 3.42 2.17
CA PRO A 301 36.65 3.57 1.00
C PRO A 301 36.44 2.37 0.07
N ARG A 302 36.09 2.63 -1.18
CA ARG A 302 35.90 1.61 -2.22
C ARG A 302 36.84 1.84 -3.38
N ARG A 303 37.28 0.77 -4.02
CA ARG A 303 37.91 0.86 -5.34
C ARG A 303 36.87 1.24 -6.39
N LEU A 304 37.22 2.15 -7.30
CA LEU A 304 36.40 2.59 -8.42
C LEU A 304 36.43 1.58 -9.58
N MET A 305 35.81 0.43 -9.33
CA MET A 305 35.56 -0.63 -10.31
C MET A 305 34.06 -0.83 -10.44
N ALA A 306 33.53 -0.63 -11.64
CA ALA A 306 32.12 -0.87 -11.94
C ALA A 306 31.79 -2.36 -11.84
N THR A 307 30.60 -2.64 -11.30
CA THR A 307 30.00 -3.97 -11.24
C THR A 307 28.75 -3.93 -12.11
N GLU A 308 28.59 -4.92 -12.99
CA GLU A 308 27.46 -4.97 -13.94
C GLU A 308 27.29 -3.66 -14.76
N GLY A 309 28.41 -3.02 -15.11
CA GLY A 309 28.41 -1.82 -15.94
C GLY A 309 27.96 -0.53 -15.25
N ARG A 310 27.74 -0.53 -13.92
CA ARG A 310 27.33 0.66 -13.18
C ARG A 310 28.14 0.88 -11.90
N LEU A 311 28.15 2.11 -11.42
CA LEU A 311 28.86 2.52 -10.23
C LEU A 311 28.33 3.85 -9.68
N ASP A 312 27.99 3.92 -8.40
CA ASP A 312 27.84 5.18 -7.67
C ASP A 312 28.90 5.35 -6.58
N PHE A 313 29.32 6.59 -6.33
CA PHE A 313 30.34 6.89 -5.32
C PHE A 313 30.36 8.38 -4.96
N TRP A 314 30.85 8.67 -3.76
CA TRP A 314 31.10 10.02 -3.27
C TRP A 314 32.55 10.41 -3.55
N ALA A 315 32.73 11.55 -4.22
CA ALA A 315 34.03 12.07 -4.63
C ALA A 315 34.27 13.46 -4.04
N GLU A 316 35.41 13.64 -3.38
CA GLU A 316 35.95 14.95 -3.02
C GLU A 316 36.50 15.67 -4.27
N PRO A 317 36.81 16.97 -4.21
CA PRO A 317 37.42 17.66 -5.35
C PRO A 317 38.73 17.00 -5.78
N GLY A 318 38.83 16.58 -7.05
CA GLY A 318 39.97 15.80 -7.55
C GLY A 318 39.73 15.11 -8.90
N ALA A 319 40.78 14.50 -9.44
CA ALA A 319 40.72 13.66 -10.64
C ALA A 319 40.46 12.20 -10.25
N TYR A 320 39.57 11.52 -10.99
CA TYR A 320 39.14 10.15 -10.71
C TYR A 320 39.20 9.26 -11.95
N GLN A 321 39.51 7.98 -11.72
CA GLN A 321 39.52 6.93 -12.74
C GLN A 321 38.62 5.77 -12.31
N VAL A 322 37.52 5.59 -13.03
CA VAL A 322 36.65 4.43 -12.92
C VAL A 322 37.06 3.39 -13.95
N SER A 323 37.08 2.12 -13.56
CA SER A 323 37.51 1.00 -14.41
C SER A 323 36.46 -0.12 -14.44
N SER A 324 36.69 -1.13 -15.29
CA SER A 324 35.83 -2.32 -15.44
C SER A 324 34.41 -2.03 -15.92
N LEU A 325 34.23 -0.96 -16.69
CA LEU A 325 32.95 -0.67 -17.32
C LEU A 325 32.70 -1.58 -18.50
N LEU A 326 31.42 -1.90 -18.73
CA LEU A 326 31.01 -2.61 -19.93
C LEU A 326 31.29 -1.76 -21.17
N SER A 327 31.46 -2.42 -22.31
CA SER A 327 31.54 -1.70 -23.58
C SER A 327 30.18 -1.16 -23.99
N GLY A 328 30.14 0.09 -24.48
CA GLY A 328 28.93 0.73 -24.97
C GLY A 328 28.99 2.23 -24.74
N ASP A 329 27.83 2.87 -24.83
CA ASP A 329 27.66 4.25 -24.39
C ASP A 329 27.87 4.38 -22.89
N VAL A 330 28.37 5.54 -22.45
CA VAL A 330 28.65 5.85 -21.05
C VAL A 330 27.94 7.12 -20.66
N ALA A 331 27.30 7.13 -19.49
CA ALA A 331 26.78 8.33 -18.84
C ALA A 331 27.36 8.47 -17.44
N LEU A 332 27.72 9.71 -17.06
CA LEU A 332 28.16 10.09 -15.73
C LEU A 332 27.32 11.28 -15.28
N TRP A 333 26.74 11.20 -14.10
CA TRP A 333 25.82 12.20 -13.56
C TRP A 333 26.21 12.55 -12.12
N ASP A 334 26.16 13.84 -11.77
CA ASP A 334 26.17 14.32 -10.38
C ASP A 334 24.73 14.23 -9.85
N ILE A 335 24.54 13.38 -8.85
CA ILE A 335 23.26 13.10 -8.18
C ILE A 335 23.29 13.57 -6.71
N THR A 336 24.18 14.49 -6.36
CA THR A 336 24.26 15.08 -5.01
C THR A 336 22.93 15.70 -4.58
N GLU A 337 22.18 16.25 -5.55
CA GLU A 337 20.79 16.68 -5.40
C GLU A 337 19.94 15.76 -6.30
N PRO A 338 19.39 14.63 -5.79
CA PRO A 338 18.67 13.64 -6.60
C PRO A 338 17.48 14.18 -7.39
N GLU A 339 16.78 15.18 -6.83
CA GLU A 339 15.66 15.87 -7.49
C GLU A 339 16.13 16.82 -8.62
N ARG A 340 17.43 17.15 -8.66
CA ARG A 340 18.04 18.06 -9.66
C ARG A 340 19.38 17.50 -10.17
N PRO A 341 19.38 16.28 -10.73
CA PRO A 341 20.59 15.58 -11.11
C PRO A 341 21.21 16.24 -12.36
N ARG A 342 22.54 16.24 -12.48
CA ARG A 342 23.26 16.96 -13.54
C ARG A 342 24.12 16.02 -14.37
N PRO A 343 23.93 15.92 -15.70
CA PRO A 343 24.85 15.20 -16.54
C PRO A 343 26.24 15.88 -16.51
N VAL A 344 27.28 15.06 -16.41
CA VAL A 344 28.68 15.51 -16.42
C VAL A 344 29.24 15.30 -17.82
N SER A 345 29.75 16.37 -18.44
CA SER A 345 30.43 16.31 -19.74
C SER A 345 31.96 16.38 -19.56
N GLY A 346 32.74 16.20 -20.63
CA GLY A 346 34.20 16.37 -20.61
C GLY A 346 35.01 15.27 -19.89
N PHE A 347 34.41 14.12 -19.60
CA PHE A 347 35.13 12.91 -19.21
C PHE A 347 35.73 12.19 -20.42
N VAL A 348 36.78 11.39 -20.20
CA VAL A 348 37.42 10.57 -21.24
C VAL A 348 37.13 9.10 -21.02
N VAL A 349 36.60 8.47 -22.07
CA VAL A 349 36.41 7.02 -22.14
C VAL A 349 37.61 6.39 -22.86
N THR A 350 38.27 5.42 -22.20
CA THR A 350 39.36 4.64 -22.80
C THR A 350 38.92 3.19 -22.94
N ARG A 351 39.01 2.64 -24.15
CA ARG A 351 38.78 1.21 -24.37
C ARG A 351 39.94 0.40 -23.80
N THR A 352 39.62 -0.67 -23.09
CA THR A 352 40.58 -1.60 -22.50
C THR A 352 40.30 -3.00 -23.03
N GLY A 353 41.23 -3.95 -22.86
CA GLY A 353 41.04 -5.32 -23.38
C GLY A 353 39.81 -6.06 -22.81
N ASN A 354 39.32 -5.64 -21.64
CA ASN A 354 38.23 -6.30 -20.91
C ASN A 354 37.00 -5.38 -20.70
N GLY A 355 36.87 -4.29 -21.46
CA GLY A 355 35.80 -3.31 -21.26
C GLY A 355 36.27 -1.88 -21.51
N GLN A 356 35.84 -0.94 -20.69
CA GLN A 356 36.20 0.47 -20.80
C GLN A 356 36.55 1.08 -19.43
N SER A 357 37.18 2.24 -19.45
CA SER A 357 37.48 3.03 -18.26
C SER A 357 37.11 4.49 -18.49
N VAL A 358 36.68 5.18 -17.43
CA VAL A 358 36.26 6.58 -17.48
C VAL A 358 37.16 7.41 -16.59
N ARG A 359 37.65 8.53 -17.11
CA ARG A 359 38.43 9.52 -16.37
C ARG A 359 37.73 10.86 -16.38
N PHE A 360 37.59 11.50 -15.22
CA PHE A 360 37.01 12.83 -15.09
C PHE A 360 37.64 13.60 -13.92
N THR A 361 37.36 14.90 -13.83
CA THR A 361 37.81 15.74 -12.71
C THR A 361 36.63 16.48 -12.12
N HIS A 362 36.41 16.31 -10.82
CA HIS A 362 35.48 17.11 -10.02
C HIS A 362 36.20 18.34 -9.47
N ARG A 363 35.73 19.55 -9.80
CA ARG A 363 36.34 20.83 -9.38
C ARG A 363 35.46 21.66 -8.43
N GLY A 364 34.26 21.18 -8.11
CA GLY A 364 33.35 21.90 -7.22
C GLY A 364 33.87 22.00 -5.78
N SER A 365 33.14 22.72 -4.93
CA SER A 365 33.42 22.79 -3.50
C SER A 365 32.77 21.62 -2.76
N GLY A 366 33.57 20.80 -2.08
CA GLY A 366 33.09 19.71 -1.23
C GLY A 366 32.74 18.42 -1.97
N PRO A 367 32.31 17.39 -1.22
CA PRO A 367 32.00 16.08 -1.76
C PRO A 367 30.75 16.10 -2.64
N ARG A 368 30.77 15.33 -3.73
CA ARG A 368 29.64 15.10 -4.64
C ARG A 368 29.35 13.61 -4.80
N HIS A 369 28.09 13.24 -4.99
CA HIS A 369 27.67 11.87 -5.28
C HIS A 369 27.52 11.72 -6.79
N PHE A 370 28.30 10.85 -7.39
CA PHE A 370 28.22 10.56 -8.82
C PHE A 370 27.59 9.20 -9.07
N TRP A 371 26.80 9.10 -10.14
CA TRP A 371 26.31 7.84 -10.69
C TRP A 371 26.82 7.67 -12.13
N LEU A 372 27.34 6.48 -12.43
CA LEU A 372 27.90 6.13 -13.72
C LEU A 372 27.27 4.83 -14.21
N ALA A 373 26.89 4.79 -15.49
CA ALA A 373 26.40 3.60 -16.17
C ALA A 373 27.01 3.47 -17.57
N ALA A 374 27.23 2.24 -18.02
CA ALA A 374 27.74 1.94 -19.35
C ALA A 374 27.13 0.66 -19.93
N GLY A 375 26.80 0.68 -21.24
CA GLY A 375 26.27 -0.50 -21.94
C GLY A 375 24.99 -1.04 -21.29
N ASP A 376 25.00 -2.32 -20.89
CA ASP A 376 23.86 -2.94 -20.19
C ASP A 376 23.75 -2.54 -18.69
N GLY A 377 24.60 -1.63 -18.20
CA GLY A 377 24.51 -1.08 -16.85
C GLY A 377 23.42 -0.03 -16.65
N PHE A 378 22.80 0.46 -17.74
CA PHE A 378 21.61 1.32 -17.64
C PHE A 378 20.39 0.50 -17.20
N LEU A 379 19.60 1.05 -16.28
CA LEU A 379 18.32 0.46 -15.89
C LEU A 379 17.30 0.61 -17.03
N ARG A 380 16.36 -0.33 -17.11
CA ARG A 380 15.23 -0.26 -18.04
C ARG A 380 13.97 0.11 -17.26
N PRO A 381 13.13 1.01 -17.78
CA PRO A 381 11.81 1.23 -17.20
C PRO A 381 11.00 -0.07 -17.18
N GLU A 382 10.16 -0.23 -16.16
CA GLU A 382 9.20 -1.34 -16.04
C GLU A 382 8.15 -1.27 -17.15
N ALA A 383 7.75 -0.06 -17.53
CA ALA A 383 6.84 0.19 -18.64
C ALA A 383 7.13 1.53 -19.31
N VAL A 384 6.89 1.59 -20.63
CA VAL A 384 6.91 2.83 -21.43
C VAL A 384 5.67 2.82 -22.31
N GLU A 385 4.74 3.72 -22.03
CA GLU A 385 3.39 3.66 -22.58
C GLU A 385 2.97 5.00 -23.20
N GLY A 386 2.51 4.96 -24.44
CA GLY A 386 1.87 6.11 -25.07
C GLY A 386 0.51 6.40 -24.42
N ARG A 387 0.29 7.65 -24.02
CA ARG A 387 -0.95 8.09 -23.39
C ARG A 387 -1.52 9.31 -24.12
N PRO A 388 -2.85 9.49 -24.14
CA PRO A 388 -3.44 10.78 -24.47
C PRO A 388 -3.03 11.83 -23.42
N ALA A 389 -3.29 13.11 -23.67
CA ALA A 389 -3.28 14.10 -22.61
C ALA A 389 -4.18 13.65 -21.45
N ALA A 390 -3.86 14.14 -20.24
CA ALA A 390 -4.64 13.87 -19.05
C ALA A 390 -6.15 14.00 -19.37
N PRO A 391 -6.93 12.91 -19.22
CA PRO A 391 -8.32 12.92 -19.64
C PRO A 391 -9.09 13.91 -18.77
N SER A 392 -9.97 14.73 -19.38
CA SER A 392 -11.04 15.33 -18.60
C SER A 392 -11.98 14.22 -18.17
N LEU A 393 -12.18 14.06 -16.87
CA LEU A 393 -12.99 13.00 -16.29
C LEU A 393 -14.38 13.50 -15.90
N SER A 394 -14.96 14.40 -16.69
CA SER A 394 -16.32 14.92 -16.46
C SER A 394 -17.30 14.42 -17.52
N PRO A 395 -18.40 13.75 -17.14
CA PRO A 395 -19.46 13.39 -18.08
C PRO A 395 -20.30 14.60 -18.47
N GLU A 396 -20.60 14.75 -19.76
CA GLU A 396 -21.42 15.86 -20.29
C GLU A 396 -22.83 15.92 -19.69
N GLU A 397 -23.38 14.75 -19.35
CA GLU A 397 -24.74 14.60 -18.82
C GLU A 397 -24.76 14.34 -17.30
N GLY A 398 -23.66 14.55 -16.56
CA GLY A 398 -23.61 14.18 -15.14
C GLY A 398 -23.71 12.66 -14.89
N ALA A 399 -23.80 12.24 -13.63
CA ALA A 399 -23.95 10.84 -13.25
C ALA A 399 -24.57 10.71 -11.85
N ASP A 400 -25.43 9.69 -11.65
CA ASP A 400 -25.95 9.34 -10.32
C ASP A 400 -25.02 8.35 -9.60
N TYR A 401 -24.33 7.50 -10.35
CA TYR A 401 -23.57 6.36 -9.84
C TYR A 401 -22.20 6.30 -10.52
N ILE A 402 -21.14 6.32 -9.72
CA ILE A 402 -19.76 6.13 -10.16
C ILE A 402 -19.31 4.72 -9.82
N ALA A 403 -18.73 4.01 -10.79
CA ALA A 403 -18.01 2.76 -10.56
C ALA A 403 -16.54 2.94 -10.89
N ILE A 404 -15.67 2.72 -9.89
CA ILE A 404 -14.21 2.71 -10.06
C ILE A 404 -13.78 1.24 -10.16
N VAL A 405 -13.35 0.83 -11.34
CA VAL A 405 -13.21 -0.60 -11.70
C VAL A 405 -11.91 -0.83 -12.47
N PRO A 406 -10.98 -1.69 -12.00
CA PRO A 406 -9.85 -2.16 -12.78
C PRO A 406 -10.31 -2.78 -14.10
N LEU A 407 -9.52 -2.63 -15.16
CA LEU A 407 -9.91 -3.10 -16.50
C LEU A 407 -10.25 -4.60 -16.50
N GLU A 408 -9.54 -5.40 -15.69
CA GLU A 408 -9.78 -6.85 -15.54
C GLU A 408 -11.16 -7.22 -14.97
N PHE A 409 -11.86 -6.29 -14.30
CA PHE A 409 -13.18 -6.53 -13.71
C PHE A 409 -14.34 -5.91 -14.48
N MET A 410 -14.06 -5.18 -15.56
CA MET A 410 -15.08 -4.46 -16.34
C MET A 410 -16.18 -5.37 -16.90
N GLU A 411 -15.84 -6.57 -17.36
CA GLU A 411 -16.85 -7.53 -17.83
C GLU A 411 -17.69 -8.09 -16.68
N ALA A 412 -17.05 -8.41 -15.55
CA ALA A 412 -17.70 -9.01 -14.38
C ALA A 412 -18.69 -8.05 -13.69
N ILE A 413 -18.39 -6.74 -13.65
CA ILE A 413 -19.27 -5.75 -13.03
C ILE A 413 -20.46 -5.35 -13.91
N ARG A 414 -20.34 -5.53 -15.23
CA ARG A 414 -21.30 -5.01 -16.22
C ARG A 414 -22.77 -5.31 -15.92
N PRO A 415 -23.17 -6.52 -15.47
CA PRO A 415 -24.58 -6.80 -15.16
C PRO A 415 -25.16 -5.88 -14.08
N LEU A 416 -24.36 -5.47 -13.09
CA LEU A 416 -24.80 -4.53 -12.05
C LEU A 416 -24.96 -3.11 -12.62
N LEU A 417 -24.04 -2.67 -13.47
CA LEU A 417 -24.11 -1.36 -14.11
C LEU A 417 -25.35 -1.25 -15.01
N ASP A 418 -25.61 -2.29 -15.81
CA ASP A 418 -26.82 -2.39 -16.64
C ASP A 418 -28.09 -2.41 -15.76
N HIS A 419 -28.02 -3.06 -14.58
CA HIS A 419 -29.10 -3.02 -13.61
C HIS A 419 -29.38 -1.60 -13.08
N ARG A 420 -28.34 -0.80 -12.79
CA ARG A 420 -28.48 0.60 -12.37
C ARG A 420 -29.05 1.48 -13.49
N VAL A 421 -28.61 1.30 -14.72
CA VAL A 421 -29.19 1.99 -15.89
C VAL A 421 -30.66 1.64 -16.06
N ALA A 422 -31.04 0.36 -15.90
CA ALA A 422 -32.44 -0.07 -15.96
C ALA A 422 -33.32 0.51 -14.83
N GLN A 423 -32.71 0.95 -13.73
CA GLN A 423 -33.38 1.69 -12.65
C GLN A 423 -33.49 3.20 -12.94
N GLY A 424 -32.99 3.66 -14.10
CA GLY A 424 -33.05 5.05 -14.55
C GLY A 424 -31.87 5.91 -14.10
N TRP A 425 -30.78 5.31 -13.62
CA TRP A 425 -29.59 6.04 -13.16
C TRP A 425 -28.58 6.23 -14.28
N ARG A 426 -27.90 7.38 -14.27
CA ARG A 426 -26.74 7.65 -15.12
C ARG A 426 -25.51 7.05 -14.44
N VAL A 427 -24.83 6.15 -15.14
CA VAL A 427 -23.66 5.42 -14.62
C VAL A 427 -22.39 5.93 -15.31
N PHE A 428 -21.40 6.34 -14.51
CA PHE A 428 -20.07 6.68 -14.96
C PHE A 428 -19.06 5.63 -14.50
N THR A 429 -18.28 5.07 -15.43
CA THR A 429 -17.26 4.06 -15.13
C THR A 429 -15.87 4.59 -15.41
N VAL A 430 -14.94 4.40 -14.48
CA VAL A 430 -13.55 4.83 -14.64
C VAL A 430 -12.59 3.80 -14.05
N THR A 431 -11.39 3.68 -14.61
CA THR A 431 -10.34 2.81 -14.08
C THR A 431 -9.48 3.59 -13.07
N PRO A 432 -8.94 2.95 -12.01
CA PRO A 432 -8.01 3.61 -11.09
C PRO A 432 -6.82 4.27 -11.81
N ASP A 433 -6.26 3.60 -12.82
CA ASP A 433 -5.15 4.09 -13.65
C ASP A 433 -5.44 5.45 -14.30
N LYS A 434 -6.68 5.71 -14.74
CA LYS A 434 -7.08 7.01 -15.28
C LYS A 434 -7.18 8.09 -14.20
N LEU A 435 -7.57 7.73 -12.99
CA LEU A 435 -7.59 8.64 -11.86
C LEU A 435 -6.17 9.04 -11.48
N PHE A 436 -5.26 8.07 -11.42
CA PHE A 436 -3.85 8.34 -11.12
C PHE A 436 -3.23 9.27 -12.17
N ASP A 437 -3.42 8.95 -13.46
CA ASP A 437 -2.93 9.75 -14.59
C ASP A 437 -3.45 11.21 -14.57
N ALA A 438 -4.62 11.47 -13.98
CA ALA A 438 -5.28 12.77 -13.95
C ALA A 438 -4.99 13.57 -12.67
N TYR A 439 -4.94 12.94 -11.50
CA TYR A 439 -4.92 13.62 -10.20
C TYR A 439 -3.62 13.48 -9.42
N THR A 440 -2.80 12.46 -9.72
CA THR A 440 -1.58 12.15 -8.94
C THR A 440 -0.38 11.86 -9.85
N TYR A 441 -0.36 12.47 -11.04
CA TYR A 441 0.75 12.36 -12.00
C TYR A 441 1.09 10.90 -12.37
N GLY A 442 0.08 10.02 -12.41
CA GLY A 442 0.23 8.59 -12.68
C GLY A 442 0.64 7.74 -11.49
N LEU A 443 0.94 8.34 -10.33
CA LEU A 443 1.29 7.61 -9.11
C LEU A 443 0.02 7.02 -8.48
N LYS A 444 0.05 5.72 -8.17
CA LYS A 444 -1.01 5.08 -7.41
C LYS A 444 -1.06 5.66 -6.00
N ASP A 445 -2.17 6.34 -5.70
CA ASP A 445 -2.37 7.03 -4.43
C ASP A 445 -3.90 7.22 -4.21
N PRO A 446 -4.44 6.93 -3.02
CA PRO A 446 -5.86 7.13 -2.71
C PRO A 446 -6.31 8.61 -2.84
N ALA A 447 -5.41 9.58 -2.74
CA ALA A 447 -5.71 10.98 -2.96
C ALA A 447 -6.28 11.25 -4.37
N ALA A 448 -5.90 10.45 -5.38
CA ALA A 448 -6.47 10.57 -6.72
C ALA A 448 -7.98 10.33 -6.74
N ILE A 449 -8.45 9.35 -5.96
CA ILE A 449 -9.87 9.02 -5.84
C ILE A 449 -10.60 10.16 -5.12
N ARG A 450 -10.04 10.64 -4.01
CA ARG A 450 -10.64 11.74 -3.24
C ARG A 450 -10.74 13.03 -4.05
N SER A 451 -9.67 13.43 -4.75
CA SER A 451 -9.67 14.61 -5.61
C SER A 451 -10.66 14.49 -6.78
N PHE A 452 -10.76 13.31 -7.38
CA PHE A 452 -11.76 13.02 -8.40
C PHE A 452 -13.19 13.19 -7.87
N LEU A 453 -13.50 12.65 -6.68
CA LEU A 453 -14.82 12.77 -6.07
C LEU A 453 -15.13 14.23 -5.68
N ALA A 454 -14.15 14.98 -5.20
CA ALA A 454 -14.29 16.41 -4.92
C ALA A 454 -14.66 17.21 -6.18
N GLU A 455 -14.00 16.94 -7.32
CA GLU A 455 -14.35 17.53 -8.61
C GLU A 455 -15.76 17.09 -9.05
N ALA A 456 -16.09 15.80 -8.91
CA ALA A 456 -17.39 15.28 -9.30
C ALA A 456 -18.54 15.97 -8.55
N LEU A 457 -18.39 16.17 -7.25
CA LEU A 457 -19.39 16.80 -6.39
C LEU A 457 -19.50 18.31 -6.59
N SER A 458 -18.41 18.99 -6.96
CA SER A 458 -18.37 20.45 -7.09
C SER A 458 -18.67 20.95 -8.50
N ALA A 459 -18.21 20.26 -9.53
CA ALA A 459 -18.13 20.77 -10.90
C ALA A 459 -18.98 20.02 -11.94
N TRP A 460 -19.39 18.77 -11.68
CA TRP A 460 -20.15 18.03 -12.69
C TRP A 460 -21.57 18.59 -12.89
N PRO A 461 -22.12 18.46 -14.12
CA PRO A 461 -23.52 18.74 -14.39
C PRO A 461 -24.48 17.86 -13.58
N GLU A 462 -25.73 18.29 -13.44
CA GLU A 462 -26.77 17.50 -12.79
C GLU A 462 -27.24 16.30 -13.66
N PRO A 463 -27.53 15.14 -13.05
CA PRO A 463 -27.44 14.84 -11.63
C PRO A 463 -26.00 14.69 -11.17
N ARG A 464 -25.70 15.23 -10.00
CA ARG A 464 -24.46 14.96 -9.29
C ARG A 464 -24.42 13.54 -8.71
N PRO A 465 -23.23 12.94 -8.58
CA PRO A 465 -23.11 11.56 -8.12
C PRO A 465 -23.59 11.42 -6.68
N ARG A 466 -24.41 10.38 -6.46
CA ARG A 466 -24.95 9.99 -5.17
C ARG A 466 -24.21 8.80 -4.57
N PHE A 467 -23.65 7.95 -5.44
CA PHE A 467 -23.06 6.67 -5.08
C PHE A 467 -21.70 6.46 -5.74
N VAL A 468 -20.77 5.85 -5.00
CA VAL A 468 -19.46 5.40 -5.51
C VAL A 468 -19.23 3.95 -5.11
N LEU A 469 -19.10 3.06 -6.10
CA LEU A 469 -18.65 1.69 -5.87
C LEU A 469 -17.19 1.53 -6.29
N LEU A 470 -16.36 1.10 -5.33
CA LEU A 470 -15.01 0.62 -5.57
C LEU A 470 -15.05 -0.88 -5.85
N VAL A 471 -14.57 -1.33 -7.00
CA VAL A 471 -14.59 -2.77 -7.38
C VAL A 471 -13.17 -3.30 -7.40
N GLY A 472 -12.72 -3.78 -6.24
CA GLY A 472 -11.36 -4.25 -6.04
C GLY A 472 -10.96 -4.11 -4.60
N ASP A 473 -10.06 -4.98 -4.18
CA ASP A 473 -9.51 -4.95 -2.84
C ASP A 473 -8.39 -3.91 -2.66
N ALA A 474 -7.94 -3.71 -1.42
CA ALA A 474 -6.78 -2.90 -1.07
C ALA A 474 -5.73 -3.73 -0.30
N SER A 475 -4.55 -3.18 -0.05
CA SER A 475 -3.58 -3.79 0.87
C SER A 475 -2.70 -2.72 1.54
N TYR A 476 -2.27 -2.96 2.79
CA TYR A 476 -1.16 -2.18 3.39
C TYR A 476 0.21 -2.55 2.83
N ASP A 477 0.31 -3.63 2.03
CA ASP A 477 1.55 -4.12 1.44
C ASP A 477 1.51 -4.09 -0.10
N PRO A 478 1.52 -2.89 -0.71
CA PRO A 478 1.54 -2.76 -2.18
C PRO A 478 2.90 -3.11 -2.80
N TYR A 479 3.93 -3.33 -1.98
CA TYR A 479 5.27 -3.74 -2.40
C TYR A 479 5.43 -5.27 -2.44
N ASP A 480 4.45 -6.00 -1.92
CA ASP A 480 4.43 -7.47 -1.78
C ASP A 480 5.60 -8.01 -0.94
N TYR A 481 5.95 -7.31 0.13
CA TYR A 481 6.98 -7.73 1.08
C TYR A 481 6.63 -9.03 1.81
N LEU A 482 5.33 -9.27 2.06
CA LEU A 482 4.83 -10.44 2.76
C LEU A 482 4.43 -11.59 1.81
N GLY A 483 4.47 -11.42 0.49
CA GLY A 483 4.10 -12.46 -0.48
C GLY A 483 2.63 -12.89 -0.36
N GLY A 484 1.74 -11.92 -0.17
CA GLY A 484 0.32 -12.15 0.13
C GLY A 484 -0.53 -12.45 -1.11
N SER A 485 -1.67 -13.14 -0.93
CA SER A 485 -2.62 -13.38 -2.03
C SER A 485 -3.59 -12.23 -2.26
N GLU A 486 -3.76 -11.35 -1.27
CA GLU A 486 -4.66 -10.20 -1.36
C GLU A 486 -3.87 -8.98 -1.88
N ARG A 487 -3.99 -8.71 -3.18
CA ARG A 487 -3.31 -7.63 -3.90
C ARG A 487 -4.02 -6.30 -3.66
N ASP A 488 -3.25 -5.22 -3.66
CA ASP A 488 -3.79 -3.85 -3.71
C ASP A 488 -4.25 -3.51 -5.14
N LEU A 489 -5.55 -3.59 -5.42
CA LEU A 489 -6.11 -3.31 -6.76
C LEU A 489 -6.68 -1.89 -6.85
N ILE A 490 -7.33 -1.43 -5.79
CA ILE A 490 -7.78 -0.06 -5.60
C ILE A 490 -7.34 0.40 -4.21
N PRO A 491 -6.37 1.33 -4.11
CA PRO A 491 -5.86 1.74 -2.82
C PRO A 491 -6.96 2.38 -1.98
N THR A 492 -6.82 2.24 -0.66
CA THR A 492 -7.59 2.96 0.36
C THR A 492 -6.64 3.89 1.11
N ALA A 493 -7.16 4.91 1.79
CA ALA A 493 -6.34 5.66 2.72
C ALA A 493 -5.99 4.80 3.93
N LEU A 494 -4.75 4.92 4.41
CA LEU A 494 -4.33 4.39 5.70
C LEU A 494 -4.33 5.53 6.74
N VAL A 495 -5.15 5.40 7.78
CA VAL A 495 -5.33 6.39 8.85
C VAL A 495 -4.78 5.87 10.17
N GLN A 496 -4.26 6.76 11.02
CA GLN A 496 -3.76 6.40 12.34
C GLN A 496 -4.90 6.39 13.37
N THR A 497 -5.03 5.30 14.11
CA THR A 497 -6.01 5.13 15.20
C THR A 497 -5.32 4.85 16.53
N ILE A 498 -6.02 5.07 17.64
CA ILE A 498 -5.43 4.99 18.99
C ILE A 498 -5.10 3.57 19.45
N TYR A 499 -5.76 2.55 18.90
CA TYR A 499 -5.64 1.16 19.37
C TYR A 499 -4.83 0.27 18.44
N VAL A 500 -5.08 0.31 17.13
CA VAL A 500 -4.34 -0.53 16.16
C VAL A 500 -3.28 0.25 15.39
N GLY A 501 -3.24 1.58 15.52
CA GLY A 501 -2.39 2.44 14.71
C GLY A 501 -2.92 2.53 13.27
N GLN A 502 -2.04 2.38 12.29
CA GLN A 502 -2.34 2.54 10.86
C GLN A 502 -3.30 1.45 10.34
N THR A 503 -4.42 1.87 9.73
CA THR A 503 -5.44 0.98 9.18
C THR A 503 -6.26 1.62 8.05
N ALA A 504 -6.92 0.81 7.22
CA ALA A 504 -7.72 1.26 6.08
C ALA A 504 -8.94 2.12 6.45
N SER A 505 -9.19 3.17 5.66
CA SER A 505 -10.36 4.04 5.71
C SER A 505 -10.88 4.37 4.31
N ASP A 506 -11.99 3.74 3.93
CA ASP A 506 -12.75 4.19 2.76
C ASP A 506 -13.58 5.45 3.10
N ASN A 507 -13.82 5.75 4.39
CA ASN A 507 -14.45 7.01 4.82
C ASN A 507 -13.66 8.23 4.35
N TRP A 508 -12.34 8.18 4.49
CA TRP A 508 -11.44 9.27 4.08
C TRP A 508 -11.56 9.59 2.58
N LEU A 509 -11.86 8.58 1.75
CA LEU A 509 -12.08 8.78 0.31
C LEU A 509 -13.38 9.56 0.03
N ALA A 510 -14.40 9.37 0.87
CA ALA A 510 -15.74 9.93 0.70
C ALA A 510 -15.95 11.28 1.40
N ASP A 511 -15.15 11.58 2.41
CA ASP A 511 -15.03 12.89 3.05
C ASP A 511 -14.16 13.77 2.15
N VAL A 512 -14.74 14.59 1.28
CA VAL A 512 -13.97 15.38 0.30
C VAL A 512 -13.65 16.80 0.79
N ASP A 513 -14.31 17.26 1.85
CA ASP A 513 -14.13 18.59 2.42
C ASP A 513 -13.29 18.63 3.72
N GLU A 514 -12.80 17.48 4.18
CA GLU A 514 -11.90 17.32 5.33
C GLU A 514 -12.54 17.59 6.70
N ASP A 515 -13.87 17.48 6.82
CA ASP A 515 -14.58 17.71 8.08
C ASP A 515 -14.72 16.45 8.99
N GLY A 516 -14.27 15.29 8.50
CA GLY A 516 -14.36 13.99 9.16
C GLY A 516 -15.60 13.17 8.78
N ARG A 517 -16.48 13.69 7.90
CA ARG A 517 -17.75 13.07 7.54
C ARG A 517 -17.82 12.84 6.02
N PRO A 518 -18.46 11.75 5.57
CA PRO A 518 -18.58 11.48 4.15
C PRO A 518 -19.58 12.43 3.46
N ASP A 519 -19.23 12.90 2.27
CA ASP A 519 -20.06 13.72 1.39
C ASP A 519 -20.82 12.90 0.34
N ILE A 520 -20.38 11.67 0.10
CA ILE A 520 -20.96 10.76 -0.88
C ILE A 520 -21.08 9.34 -0.32
N ALA A 521 -22.14 8.62 -0.72
CA ALA A 521 -22.33 7.24 -0.29
C ALA A 521 -21.36 6.30 -1.02
N LEU A 522 -20.33 5.86 -0.32
CA LEU A 522 -19.28 4.99 -0.86
C LEU A 522 -19.40 3.58 -0.29
N GLY A 523 -19.22 2.58 -1.16
CA GLY A 523 -19.06 1.18 -0.76
C GLY A 523 -18.02 0.47 -1.61
N ARG A 524 -17.56 -0.70 -1.14
CA ARG A 524 -16.51 -1.48 -1.79
C ARG A 524 -16.93 -2.92 -2.01
N PHE A 525 -16.67 -3.46 -3.21
CA PHE A 525 -16.57 -4.89 -3.46
C PHE A 525 -15.11 -5.31 -3.31
N PRO A 526 -14.69 -5.88 -2.16
CA PRO A 526 -13.32 -6.35 -1.95
C PRO A 526 -13.15 -7.65 -2.73
N ALA A 527 -12.67 -7.53 -3.97
CA ALA A 527 -12.46 -8.65 -4.88
C ALA A 527 -11.03 -8.67 -5.38
N GLN A 528 -10.46 -9.87 -5.46
CA GLN A 528 -9.18 -10.21 -6.07
C GLN A 528 -9.31 -10.78 -7.49
N THR A 529 -10.51 -11.29 -7.85
CA THR A 529 -10.76 -11.95 -9.13
C THR A 529 -12.08 -11.54 -9.78
N PRO A 530 -12.23 -11.69 -11.11
CA PRO A 530 -13.50 -11.44 -11.80
C PRO A 530 -14.64 -12.31 -11.26
N GLU A 531 -14.38 -13.54 -10.84
CA GLU A 531 -15.40 -14.45 -10.28
C GLU A 531 -15.95 -13.93 -8.95
N GLN A 532 -15.11 -13.39 -8.07
CA GLN A 532 -15.56 -12.78 -6.82
C GLN A 532 -16.43 -11.55 -7.07
N VAL A 533 -16.10 -10.73 -8.09
CA VAL A 533 -16.97 -9.63 -8.54
C VAL A 533 -18.32 -10.15 -9.00
N ARG A 534 -18.35 -11.19 -9.85
CA ARG A 534 -19.61 -11.80 -10.32
C ARG A 534 -20.49 -12.29 -9.17
N VAL A 535 -19.90 -12.95 -8.17
CA VAL A 535 -20.63 -13.40 -6.97
C VAL A 535 -21.31 -12.21 -6.29
N MET A 536 -20.58 -11.13 -6.00
CA MET A 536 -21.16 -9.96 -5.32
C MET A 536 -22.21 -9.24 -6.18
N VAL A 537 -21.98 -9.12 -7.49
CA VAL A 537 -22.96 -8.58 -8.45
C VAL A 537 -24.25 -9.38 -8.46
N GLU A 538 -24.16 -10.70 -8.57
CA GLU A 538 -25.32 -11.58 -8.61
C GLU A 538 -26.13 -11.51 -7.31
N LYS A 539 -25.45 -11.48 -6.16
CA LYS A 539 -26.08 -11.29 -4.85
C LYS A 539 -26.86 -9.98 -4.79
N THR A 540 -26.25 -8.86 -5.17
CA THR A 540 -26.89 -7.54 -5.16
C THR A 540 -28.14 -7.51 -6.04
N ILE A 541 -28.03 -7.94 -7.30
CA ILE A 541 -29.16 -7.94 -8.24
C ILE A 541 -30.28 -8.87 -7.74
N ARG A 542 -29.94 -10.01 -7.15
CA ARG A 542 -30.91 -10.98 -6.64
C ARG A 542 -31.73 -10.41 -5.49
N VAL A 543 -31.06 -9.86 -4.48
CA VAL A 543 -31.74 -9.21 -3.34
C VAL A 543 -32.65 -8.08 -3.81
N GLU A 544 -32.25 -7.28 -4.80
CA GLU A 544 -33.08 -6.20 -5.33
C GLU A 544 -34.29 -6.67 -6.15
N ARG A 545 -34.21 -7.87 -6.76
CA ARG A 545 -35.34 -8.48 -7.48
C ARG A 545 -36.35 -9.14 -6.55
N GLU A 546 -35.87 -9.78 -5.48
CA GLU A 546 -36.68 -10.52 -4.50
C GLU A 546 -37.09 -9.68 -3.28
N ARG A 547 -37.10 -8.34 -3.43
CA ARG A 547 -37.65 -7.43 -2.41
C ARG A 547 -39.06 -7.88 -2.02
N ASP A 548 -39.37 -7.75 -0.73
CA ASP A 548 -40.66 -8.11 -0.10
C ASP A 548 -40.86 -9.59 0.31
N GLY A 549 -39.82 -10.43 0.28
CA GLY A 549 -39.88 -11.77 0.88
C GLY A 549 -40.00 -11.73 2.41
N GLU A 550 -40.73 -12.68 3.03
CA GLU A 550 -40.88 -12.76 4.50
C GLU A 550 -39.53 -12.81 5.23
N TRP A 551 -38.51 -13.44 4.61
CA TRP A 551 -37.15 -13.50 5.13
C TRP A 551 -36.53 -12.13 5.37
N ALA A 552 -36.85 -11.12 4.55
CA ALA A 552 -36.29 -9.77 4.64
C ALA A 552 -36.74 -9.03 5.89
N ARG A 553 -37.87 -9.45 6.50
CA ARG A 553 -38.40 -8.92 7.76
C ARG A 553 -38.06 -9.80 8.96
N ARG A 554 -37.04 -10.67 8.84
CA ARG A 554 -36.45 -11.40 9.97
C ARG A 554 -35.09 -10.81 10.29
N ALA A 555 -34.77 -10.68 11.58
CA ALA A 555 -33.48 -10.22 12.05
C ALA A 555 -32.87 -11.23 13.02
N LEU A 556 -31.58 -11.51 12.85
CA LEU A 556 -30.76 -12.29 13.77
C LEU A 556 -29.87 -11.33 14.57
N LEU A 557 -30.05 -11.28 15.89
CA LEU A 557 -29.20 -10.51 16.79
C LEU A 557 -28.31 -11.45 17.59
N ALA A 558 -27.00 -11.36 17.38
CA ALA A 558 -25.98 -12.06 18.15
C ALA A 558 -25.24 -11.07 19.05
N ALA A 559 -24.93 -11.50 20.28
CA ALA A 559 -24.19 -10.69 21.23
C ALA A 559 -23.32 -11.52 22.16
N ASP A 560 -22.12 -11.03 22.40
CA ASP A 560 -21.14 -11.57 23.33
C ASP A 560 -21.57 -11.33 24.80
N ASP A 561 -21.15 -12.19 25.72
CA ASP A 561 -21.46 -12.12 27.16
C ASP A 561 -20.28 -11.74 28.05
N ASP A 562 -19.07 -11.60 27.49
CA ASP A 562 -17.88 -11.11 28.20
C ASP A 562 -18.11 -9.72 28.82
N GLU A 563 -18.97 -8.89 28.20
CA GLU A 563 -19.44 -7.65 28.78
C GLU A 563 -20.96 -7.51 28.68
N ALA A 564 -21.63 -7.37 29.83
CA ALA A 564 -23.08 -7.17 29.89
C ALA A 564 -23.60 -5.96 29.09
N ARG A 565 -22.71 -5.03 28.69
CA ARG A 565 -23.05 -3.88 27.84
C ARG A 565 -23.36 -4.27 26.40
N PHE A 566 -22.78 -5.35 25.87
CA PHE A 566 -23.02 -5.82 24.51
C PHE A 566 -24.48 -6.22 24.32
N ILE A 567 -24.97 -7.12 25.17
CA ILE A 567 -26.37 -7.54 25.17
C ILE A 567 -27.31 -6.36 25.41
N ARG A 568 -26.97 -5.44 26.34
CA ARG A 568 -27.80 -4.24 26.57
C ARG A 568 -27.89 -3.35 25.33
N MET A 569 -26.78 -3.10 24.64
CA MET A 569 -26.78 -2.32 23.40
C MET A 569 -27.63 -3.00 22.33
N SER A 570 -27.47 -4.32 22.15
CA SER A 570 -28.29 -5.11 21.23
C SER A 570 -29.79 -5.00 21.54
N ASP A 571 -30.18 -5.19 22.80
CA ASP A 571 -31.58 -5.11 23.21
C ASP A 571 -32.17 -3.70 23.08
N THR A 572 -31.38 -2.65 23.33
CA THR A 572 -31.79 -1.26 23.11
C THR A 572 -32.05 -0.99 21.62
N LEU A 573 -31.11 -1.32 20.74
CA LEU A 573 -31.26 -1.12 19.29
C LEU A 573 -32.46 -1.91 18.74
N ALA A 574 -32.63 -3.15 19.22
CA ALA A 574 -33.77 -3.98 18.87
C ALA A 574 -35.11 -3.35 19.25
N LYS A 575 -35.20 -2.83 20.48
CA LYS A 575 -36.41 -2.22 21.02
C LYS A 575 -36.73 -0.91 20.30
N ASP A 576 -35.74 -0.05 20.12
CA ASP A 576 -35.96 1.33 19.71
C ASP A 576 -36.12 1.46 18.18
N TYR A 577 -35.54 0.55 17.39
CA TYR A 577 -35.54 0.65 15.91
C TYR A 577 -36.13 -0.57 15.19
N LEU A 578 -35.85 -1.79 15.66
CA LEU A 578 -36.09 -3.00 14.84
C LEU A 578 -37.45 -3.68 15.10
N SER A 579 -37.96 -3.64 16.34
CA SER A 579 -39.10 -4.47 16.76
C SER A 579 -40.43 -4.17 16.06
N SER A 580 -40.55 -3.02 15.38
CA SER A 580 -41.73 -2.67 14.58
C SER A 580 -41.68 -3.19 13.14
N ILE A 581 -40.50 -3.60 12.66
CA ILE A 581 -40.24 -3.98 11.27
C ILE A 581 -39.86 -5.46 11.16
N PHE A 582 -39.13 -5.98 12.16
CA PHE A 582 -38.53 -7.31 12.11
C PHE A 582 -39.12 -8.28 13.14
N GLU A 583 -39.26 -9.53 12.74
CA GLU A 583 -39.29 -10.69 13.64
C GLU A 583 -37.86 -11.00 14.09
N ILE A 584 -37.61 -10.99 15.41
CA ILE A 584 -36.26 -10.99 15.96
C ILE A 584 -35.92 -12.32 16.63
N GLU A 585 -34.91 -13.01 16.09
CA GLU A 585 -34.21 -14.14 16.70
C GLU A 585 -32.98 -13.65 17.46
N ARG A 586 -32.81 -14.09 18.71
CA ARG A 586 -31.66 -13.71 19.57
C ARG A 586 -30.77 -14.91 19.84
N VAL A 587 -29.49 -14.77 19.53
CA VAL A 587 -28.45 -15.76 19.85
C VAL A 587 -27.38 -15.07 20.69
N TYR A 588 -27.67 -14.91 21.97
CA TYR A 588 -26.74 -14.27 22.91
C TYR A 588 -25.96 -15.34 23.66
N LEU A 589 -24.63 -15.15 23.75
CA LEU A 589 -23.77 -16.00 24.56
C LEU A 589 -24.27 -16.02 26.02
N GLY A 590 -24.07 -17.16 26.69
CA GLY A 590 -24.56 -17.39 28.06
C GLY A 590 -26.09 -17.50 28.20
N ARG A 591 -26.87 -17.32 27.11
CA ARG A 591 -28.34 -17.45 27.10
C ARG A 591 -28.87 -18.52 26.15
N VAL A 592 -28.03 -19.07 25.28
CA VAL A 592 -28.32 -20.16 24.36
C VAL A 592 -27.31 -21.28 24.62
N ASP A 593 -27.76 -22.53 24.63
CA ASP A 593 -26.90 -23.69 24.97
C ASP A 593 -25.78 -23.89 23.94
N ASP A 594 -26.11 -23.85 22.65
CA ASP A 594 -25.14 -23.94 21.53
C ASP A 594 -25.33 -22.73 20.60
N PRO A 595 -24.67 -21.59 20.92
CA PRO A 595 -24.83 -20.38 20.13
C PRO A 595 -24.25 -20.51 18.71
N HIS A 596 -23.21 -21.30 18.50
CA HIS A 596 -22.63 -21.52 17.16
C HIS A 596 -23.63 -22.27 16.26
N ALA A 597 -24.12 -23.43 16.70
CA ALA A 597 -25.06 -24.21 15.91
C ALA A 597 -26.37 -23.44 15.67
N ARG A 598 -26.90 -22.76 16.70
CA ARG A 598 -28.13 -21.96 16.56
C ARG A 598 -27.94 -20.78 15.62
N LEU A 599 -26.79 -20.10 15.68
CA LEU A 599 -26.48 -18.99 14.78
C LEU A 599 -26.48 -19.46 13.32
N LEU A 600 -25.74 -20.53 13.01
CA LEU A 600 -25.68 -21.07 11.65
C LEU A 600 -27.04 -21.58 11.16
N GLU A 601 -27.84 -22.17 12.05
CA GLU A 601 -29.20 -22.59 11.74
C GLU A 601 -30.07 -21.40 11.31
N VAL A 602 -30.14 -20.34 12.14
CA VAL A 602 -30.96 -19.15 11.85
C VAL A 602 -30.44 -18.42 10.61
N PHE A 603 -29.12 -18.31 10.46
CA PHE A 603 -28.49 -17.70 9.29
C PHE A 603 -28.94 -18.44 8.01
N ASN A 604 -28.86 -19.77 7.99
CA ASN A 604 -29.23 -20.61 6.83
C ASN A 604 -30.72 -20.61 6.51
N GLN A 605 -31.59 -20.41 7.51
CA GLN A 605 -33.03 -20.21 7.28
C GLN A 605 -33.30 -18.94 6.45
N GLY A 606 -32.39 -17.96 6.48
CA GLY A 606 -32.50 -16.70 5.76
C GLY A 606 -33.16 -15.61 6.60
N VAL A 607 -32.44 -14.50 6.73
CA VAL A 607 -32.82 -13.29 7.46
C VAL A 607 -32.44 -12.06 6.64
N GLY A 608 -33.13 -10.93 6.84
CA GLY A 608 -32.84 -9.67 6.17
C GLY A 608 -31.68 -8.92 6.82
N LEU A 609 -31.59 -9.01 8.15
CA LEU A 609 -30.58 -8.31 8.94
C LEU A 609 -29.87 -9.29 9.88
N VAL A 610 -28.54 -9.22 9.90
CA VAL A 610 -27.71 -9.85 10.94
C VAL A 610 -26.98 -8.74 11.68
N ASN A 611 -27.12 -8.72 13.00
CA ASN A 611 -26.39 -7.83 13.88
C ASN A 611 -25.49 -8.64 14.80
N TYR A 612 -24.23 -8.25 14.89
CA TYR A 612 -23.33 -8.74 15.93
C TYR A 612 -22.77 -7.59 16.76
N ILE A 613 -22.82 -7.74 18.09
CA ILE A 613 -22.24 -6.81 19.05
C ILE A 613 -21.39 -7.60 20.04
N GLY A 614 -20.07 -7.38 20.04
CA GLY A 614 -19.17 -8.14 20.92
C GLY A 614 -17.70 -8.05 20.53
N HIS A 615 -16.86 -8.89 21.14
CA HIS A 615 -15.47 -8.99 20.73
C HIS A 615 -15.33 -9.68 19.37
N GLY A 616 -14.30 -9.29 18.63
CA GLY A 616 -14.04 -9.82 17.30
C GLY A 616 -12.56 -9.67 16.95
N SER A 617 -12.15 -10.44 15.97
CA SER A 617 -10.85 -10.33 15.31
C SER A 617 -11.06 -10.37 13.81
N VAL A 618 -9.97 -10.33 13.04
CA VAL A 618 -10.00 -10.34 11.56
C VAL A 618 -10.91 -11.44 11.01
N THR A 619 -10.89 -12.63 11.60
CA THR A 619 -11.54 -13.83 11.05
C THR A 619 -12.67 -14.41 11.90
N VAL A 620 -13.04 -13.82 13.04
CA VAL A 620 -13.92 -14.49 14.02
C VAL A 620 -14.71 -13.54 14.92
N TRP A 621 -15.91 -14.00 15.33
CA TRP A 621 -16.73 -13.43 16.40
C TRP A 621 -16.60 -14.19 17.72
N ALA A 622 -16.38 -13.43 18.80
CA ALA A 622 -16.21 -13.90 20.17
C ALA A 622 -15.04 -14.87 20.36
N LYS A 623 -14.65 -15.12 21.61
CA LYS A 623 -13.62 -16.09 21.95
C LYS A 623 -14.07 -17.53 21.68
N GLU A 624 -15.37 -17.77 21.81
CA GLU A 624 -16.09 -19.02 21.60
C GLU A 624 -16.19 -19.39 20.12
N LYS A 625 -15.81 -18.48 19.21
CA LYS A 625 -15.87 -18.67 17.76
C LYS A 625 -17.26 -19.00 17.24
N ILE A 626 -18.26 -18.19 17.61
CA ILE A 626 -19.66 -18.45 17.20
C ILE A 626 -19.93 -18.22 15.71
N LEU A 627 -19.04 -17.51 15.02
CA LEU A 627 -18.94 -17.44 13.56
C LEU A 627 -17.49 -17.11 13.18
N SER A 628 -16.95 -17.82 12.20
CA SER A 628 -15.60 -17.60 11.69
C SER A 628 -15.53 -17.76 10.17
N THR A 629 -14.39 -17.37 9.57
CA THR A 629 -14.12 -17.63 8.14
C THR A 629 -14.18 -19.11 7.78
N GLU A 630 -13.88 -20.01 8.72
CA GLU A 630 -13.95 -21.47 8.53
C GLU A 630 -15.40 -21.98 8.37
N ASP A 631 -16.39 -21.26 8.92
CA ASP A 631 -17.81 -21.62 8.83
C ASP A 631 -18.46 -21.17 7.52
N VAL A 632 -17.90 -20.13 6.88
CA VAL A 632 -18.48 -19.49 5.69
C VAL A 632 -18.74 -20.47 4.53
N PRO A 633 -17.84 -21.41 4.20
CA PRO A 633 -18.11 -22.42 3.16
C PRO A 633 -19.29 -23.34 3.45
N ALA A 634 -19.79 -23.40 4.70
CA ALA A 634 -20.95 -24.19 5.10
C ALA A 634 -22.28 -23.41 5.05
N LEU A 635 -22.26 -22.10 4.76
CA LEU A 635 -23.47 -21.29 4.65
C LEU A 635 -24.27 -21.64 3.39
N ARG A 636 -25.58 -21.81 3.56
CA ARG A 636 -26.56 -22.26 2.55
C ARG A 636 -27.82 -21.41 2.57
N ASN A 637 -27.73 -20.16 3.04
CA ASN A 637 -28.85 -19.22 3.00
C ASN A 637 -29.24 -18.79 1.57
N GLY A 638 -28.46 -19.20 0.56
CA GLY A 638 -28.83 -19.09 -0.86
C GLY A 638 -29.20 -17.67 -1.23
N ASP A 639 -30.43 -17.48 -1.69
CA ASP A 639 -30.93 -16.18 -2.17
C ASP A 639 -31.34 -15.21 -1.04
N ARG A 640 -31.41 -15.70 0.20
CA ARG A 640 -31.83 -14.94 1.39
C ARG A 640 -30.62 -14.34 2.09
N LEU A 641 -30.09 -13.27 1.51
CA LEU A 641 -28.81 -12.68 1.87
C LEU A 641 -29.00 -11.44 2.76
N PRO A 642 -28.55 -11.46 4.02
CA PRO A 642 -28.73 -10.33 4.93
C PRO A 642 -27.78 -9.16 4.65
N LEU A 643 -28.20 -7.99 5.09
CA LEU A 643 -27.29 -6.91 5.50
C LEU A 643 -26.65 -7.31 6.84
N LEU A 644 -25.32 -7.25 6.91
CA LEU A 644 -24.57 -7.48 8.12
C LEU A 644 -24.20 -6.15 8.81
N VAL A 645 -24.38 -6.08 10.12
CA VAL A 645 -23.95 -4.95 10.97
C VAL A 645 -23.08 -5.49 12.10
N ASN A 646 -21.78 -5.23 12.01
CA ASN A 646 -20.81 -5.68 13.00
C ASN A 646 -20.33 -4.52 13.85
N MET A 647 -20.87 -4.40 15.06
CA MET A 647 -20.33 -3.51 16.09
C MET A 647 -19.31 -4.29 16.93
N THR A 648 -18.10 -4.40 16.37
CA THR A 648 -17.00 -5.24 16.90
C THR A 648 -15.63 -4.64 16.53
N CYS A 649 -14.55 -5.44 16.49
CA CYS A 649 -13.22 -5.04 16.03
C CYS A 649 -12.80 -5.84 14.78
N LEU A 650 -12.09 -5.22 13.84
CA LEU A 650 -11.30 -5.83 12.75
C LEU A 650 -12.00 -6.78 11.75
N THR A 651 -13.29 -7.10 11.89
CA THR A 651 -13.96 -8.08 11.00
C THR A 651 -14.06 -7.66 9.53
N GLY A 652 -13.78 -6.38 9.23
CA GLY A 652 -13.64 -5.86 7.88
C GLY A 652 -12.22 -5.40 7.56
N TYR A 653 -11.17 -5.99 8.15
CA TYR A 653 -9.75 -5.67 7.91
C TYR A 653 -9.29 -6.12 6.50
N PHE A 654 -9.96 -5.59 5.46
CA PHE A 654 -9.85 -6.02 4.05
C PHE A 654 -8.50 -5.73 3.40
N HIS A 655 -7.66 -4.92 4.04
CA HIS A 655 -6.36 -4.54 3.50
C HIS A 655 -5.22 -5.42 3.99
N HIS A 656 -5.50 -6.59 4.58
CA HIS A 656 -4.46 -7.51 5.02
C HIS A 656 -3.99 -8.42 3.88
N PRO A 657 -2.71 -8.39 3.47
CA PRO A 657 -2.20 -9.07 2.28
C PRO A 657 -2.30 -10.60 2.35
N GLN A 658 -2.20 -11.18 3.55
CA GLN A 658 -2.18 -12.64 3.76
C GLN A 658 -3.46 -13.22 4.40
N MET A 659 -4.43 -12.40 4.80
CA MET A 659 -5.61 -12.87 5.54
C MET A 659 -6.87 -12.27 4.96
N ILE A 660 -7.83 -13.15 4.64
CA ILE A 660 -9.18 -12.76 4.24
C ILE A 660 -9.98 -12.48 5.53
N SER A 661 -10.51 -11.27 5.67
CA SER A 661 -11.36 -10.91 6.81
C SER A 661 -12.70 -11.64 6.76
N LEU A 662 -13.39 -11.73 7.90
CA LEU A 662 -14.69 -12.38 8.01
C LEU A 662 -15.72 -11.77 7.05
N ALA A 663 -15.75 -10.45 6.91
CA ALA A 663 -16.67 -9.76 6.02
C ALA A 663 -16.41 -10.08 4.54
N GLU A 664 -15.15 -10.13 4.13
CA GLU A 664 -14.77 -10.50 2.77
C GLU A 664 -15.15 -11.94 2.46
N ALA A 665 -14.86 -12.87 3.36
CA ALA A 665 -15.27 -14.27 3.19
C ALA A 665 -16.78 -14.38 2.98
N LEU A 666 -17.59 -13.69 3.81
CA LEU A 666 -19.06 -13.70 3.71
C LEU A 666 -19.58 -13.08 2.41
N LEU A 667 -18.95 -12.00 1.92
CA LEU A 667 -19.32 -11.36 0.65
C LEU A 667 -18.94 -12.22 -0.56
N ARG A 668 -17.74 -12.82 -0.52
CA ARG A 668 -17.17 -13.65 -1.60
C ARG A 668 -17.79 -15.06 -1.66
N ALA A 669 -18.57 -15.48 -0.67
CA ALA A 669 -19.18 -16.82 -0.61
C ALA A 669 -20.26 -17.03 -1.71
N PRO A 670 -20.13 -18.02 -2.61
CA PRO A 670 -21.08 -18.18 -3.73
C PRO A 670 -22.45 -18.76 -3.33
N GLU A 671 -22.51 -19.60 -2.30
CA GLU A 671 -23.72 -20.35 -1.91
C GLU A 671 -24.54 -19.71 -0.76
N GLY A 672 -24.15 -18.51 -0.34
CA GLY A 672 -24.74 -17.84 0.82
C GLY A 672 -23.89 -16.67 1.30
N GLY A 673 -23.88 -16.44 2.62
CA GLY A 673 -23.19 -15.30 3.23
C GLY A 673 -24.05 -14.05 3.21
N VAL A 674 -23.46 -12.90 2.91
CA VAL A 674 -24.12 -11.58 3.04
C VAL A 674 -24.14 -10.84 1.71
N VAL A 675 -25.04 -9.86 1.55
CA VAL A 675 -25.11 -9.00 0.36
C VAL A 675 -24.35 -7.67 0.55
N ALA A 676 -24.26 -7.19 1.79
CA ALA A 676 -23.49 -6.02 2.19
C ALA A 676 -23.17 -6.11 3.70
N ALA A 677 -22.15 -5.39 4.14
CA ALA A 677 -21.69 -5.40 5.51
C ALA A 677 -21.19 -4.02 5.96
N LEU A 678 -21.68 -3.54 7.12
CA LEU A 678 -21.09 -2.45 7.87
C LEU A 678 -20.07 -3.03 8.86
N VAL A 679 -18.78 -2.75 8.65
CA VAL A 679 -17.70 -3.45 9.34
C VAL A 679 -16.51 -2.54 9.67
N PRO A 680 -15.83 -2.76 10.80
CA PRO A 680 -14.64 -2.01 11.19
C PRO A 680 -13.34 -2.60 10.63
N THR A 681 -12.41 -1.72 10.26
CA THR A 681 -10.99 -2.02 10.02
C THR A 681 -10.11 -1.73 11.25
N SER A 682 -10.67 -1.22 12.35
CA SER A 682 -9.91 -0.92 13.57
C SER A 682 -10.46 -1.64 14.82
N GLU A 683 -9.72 -1.50 15.91
CA GLU A 683 -10.19 -1.74 17.27
C GLU A 683 -10.87 -0.48 17.82
N SER A 684 -11.91 -0.66 18.63
CA SER A 684 -12.59 0.45 19.30
C SER A 684 -13.32 -0.02 20.56
N LEU A 685 -13.71 0.93 21.42
CA LEU A 685 -14.51 0.59 22.59
C LEU A 685 -16.00 0.57 22.25
N PRO A 686 -16.81 -0.23 22.97
CA PRO A 686 -18.24 -0.32 22.69
C PRO A 686 -18.98 1.03 22.85
N ASN A 687 -18.50 1.90 23.75
CA ASN A 687 -19.09 3.22 23.96
C ASN A 687 -18.84 4.17 22.78
N ASP A 688 -17.70 4.06 22.11
CA ASP A 688 -17.37 4.88 20.95
C ASP A 688 -18.20 4.48 19.74
N GLN A 689 -18.50 3.18 19.63
CA GLN A 689 -19.33 2.58 18.59
C GLN A 689 -20.82 2.91 18.71
N GLN A 690 -21.32 3.15 19.94
CA GLN A 690 -22.75 3.27 20.21
C GLN A 690 -23.43 4.39 19.40
N GLY A 691 -22.77 5.55 19.26
CA GLY A 691 -23.33 6.69 18.52
C GLY A 691 -23.54 6.39 17.04
N LEU A 692 -22.57 5.74 16.40
CA LEU A 692 -22.70 5.30 15.01
C LEU A 692 -23.76 4.21 14.87
N ALA A 693 -23.81 3.24 15.78
CA ALA A 693 -24.84 2.19 15.76
C ALA A 693 -26.24 2.79 15.81
N GLU A 694 -26.54 3.62 16.80
CA GLU A 694 -27.86 4.25 16.95
C GLU A 694 -28.26 5.08 15.73
N ALA A 695 -27.31 5.85 15.17
CA ALA A 695 -27.55 6.63 13.96
C ALA A 695 -27.82 5.72 12.75
N PHE A 696 -27.04 4.66 12.57
CA PHE A 696 -27.23 3.72 11.45
C PHE A 696 -28.58 3.00 11.55
N TYR A 697 -28.92 2.47 12.72
CA TYR A 697 -30.19 1.79 12.94
C TYR A 697 -31.40 2.70 12.74
N ARG A 698 -31.30 4.00 13.06
CA ARG A 698 -32.32 5.01 12.74
C ARG A 698 -32.53 5.14 11.23
N TRP A 699 -31.45 5.22 10.46
CA TRP A 699 -31.54 5.49 9.03
C TRP A 699 -31.92 4.28 8.19
N ILE A 700 -31.51 3.06 8.56
CA ILE A 700 -31.92 1.84 7.83
C ILE A 700 -33.39 1.47 8.01
N VAL A 701 -34.10 2.13 8.93
CA VAL A 701 -35.55 1.96 9.14
C VAL A 701 -36.37 3.20 8.75
N ASP A 702 -35.70 4.27 8.31
CA ASP A 702 -36.36 5.49 7.87
C ASP A 702 -36.99 5.29 6.48
N PRO A 703 -38.30 5.54 6.29
CA PRO A 703 -38.97 5.30 5.00
C PRO A 703 -38.47 6.21 3.87
N GLY A 704 -37.83 7.33 4.18
CA GLY A 704 -37.20 8.25 3.23
C GLY A 704 -35.83 7.79 2.73
N ILE A 705 -35.21 6.80 3.39
CA ILE A 705 -33.93 6.22 2.96
C ILE A 705 -34.17 4.84 2.34
N GLN A 706 -33.77 4.69 1.09
CA GLN A 706 -34.04 3.46 0.32
C GLN A 706 -32.79 2.60 0.15
N THR A 707 -31.59 3.17 0.28
CA THR A 707 -30.32 2.48 0.02
C THR A 707 -29.44 2.41 1.28
N VAL A 708 -28.63 1.36 1.36
CA VAL A 708 -27.73 1.15 2.50
C VAL A 708 -26.62 2.20 2.58
N GLY A 709 -26.11 2.67 1.44
CA GLY A 709 -25.06 3.68 1.37
C GLY A 709 -25.53 5.05 1.85
N GLU A 710 -26.75 5.46 1.47
CA GLU A 710 -27.35 6.69 2.01
C GLU A 710 -27.56 6.59 3.52
N ALA A 711 -28.04 5.44 4.02
CA ALA A 711 -28.20 5.21 5.45
C ALA A 711 -26.86 5.33 6.20
N MET A 712 -25.80 4.73 5.65
CA MET A 712 -24.45 4.79 6.22
C MET A 712 -23.88 6.21 6.21
N MET A 713 -23.98 6.92 5.08
CA MET A 713 -23.50 8.29 4.94
C MET A 713 -24.20 9.21 5.95
N ARG A 714 -25.54 9.14 6.04
CA ARG A 714 -26.33 9.93 7.00
C ARG A 714 -25.99 9.59 8.44
N ALA A 715 -25.82 8.31 8.76
CA ALA A 715 -25.42 7.88 10.09
C ALA A 715 -24.08 8.49 10.51
N LYS A 716 -23.10 8.47 9.61
CA LYS A 716 -21.79 9.08 9.84
C LYS A 716 -21.83 10.60 9.92
N GLN A 717 -22.71 11.26 9.17
CA GLN A 717 -22.90 12.71 9.24
C GLN A 717 -23.53 13.17 10.56
N GLU A 718 -24.31 12.32 11.23
CA GLU A 718 -24.95 12.63 12.51
C GLU A 718 -24.19 12.14 13.74
N ALA A 719 -23.34 11.13 13.57
CA ALA A 719 -22.62 10.52 14.67
C ALA A 719 -21.67 11.52 15.37
N PRO A 720 -21.45 11.36 16.69
CA PRO A 720 -20.59 12.25 17.46
C PRO A 720 -19.11 12.10 17.05
N LEU A 721 -18.35 13.20 17.13
CA LEU A 721 -16.91 13.28 16.83
C LEU A 721 -16.10 13.91 17.99
N ASP A 722 -16.72 14.05 19.17
CA ASP A 722 -16.15 14.80 20.29
C ASP A 722 -14.93 14.09 20.88
N GLN A 723 -14.98 12.75 20.91
CA GLN A 723 -13.92 11.91 21.47
C GLN A 723 -13.07 11.27 20.38
N GLU A 724 -11.81 11.02 20.68
CA GLU A 724 -10.86 10.41 19.75
C GLU A 724 -11.32 9.04 19.25
N GLY A 725 -11.76 8.16 20.17
CA GLY A 725 -12.32 6.85 19.78
C GLY A 725 -13.56 6.94 18.87
N GLN A 726 -14.37 8.00 18.99
CA GLN A 726 -15.51 8.22 18.09
C GLN A 726 -15.06 8.64 16.69
N ARG A 727 -13.99 9.45 16.59
CA ARG A 727 -13.37 9.80 15.30
C ARG A 727 -12.79 8.56 14.63
N ASP A 728 -12.10 7.71 15.39
CA ASP A 728 -11.56 6.44 14.87
C ASP A 728 -12.68 5.52 14.36
N VAL A 729 -13.77 5.39 15.10
CA VAL A 729 -14.95 4.62 14.66
C VAL A 729 -15.50 5.16 13.34
N LEU A 730 -15.63 6.49 13.20
CA LEU A 730 -16.15 7.07 11.96
C LEU A 730 -15.21 6.92 10.77
N ALA A 731 -13.91 7.06 11.01
CA ALA A 731 -12.90 6.85 9.98
C ALA A 731 -12.85 5.38 9.53
N THR A 732 -13.05 4.41 10.42
CA THR A 732 -12.69 3.00 10.16
C THR A 732 -13.87 2.03 10.03
N PHE A 733 -15.11 2.47 10.25
CA PHE A 733 -16.29 1.70 9.84
C PHE A 733 -16.57 1.91 8.35
N ASN A 734 -16.48 0.84 7.57
CA ASN A 734 -16.63 0.86 6.12
C ASN A 734 -17.88 0.08 5.69
N LEU A 735 -18.42 0.43 4.52
CA LEU A 735 -19.46 -0.35 3.85
C LEU A 735 -18.82 -1.24 2.80
N LEU A 736 -18.80 -2.55 3.05
CA LEU A 736 -18.41 -3.54 2.06
C LEU A 736 -19.69 -4.07 1.38
N GLY A 737 -19.86 -3.76 0.10
CA GLY A 737 -21.07 -4.00 -0.69
C GLY A 737 -21.37 -2.85 -1.65
N ASP A 738 -22.43 -2.99 -2.44
CA ASP A 738 -22.90 -1.91 -3.31
C ASP A 738 -23.60 -0.84 -2.46
N PRO A 739 -23.11 0.42 -2.43
CA PRO A 739 -23.74 1.49 -1.65
C PRO A 739 -25.16 1.78 -2.10
N ALA A 740 -25.50 1.47 -3.35
CA ALA A 740 -26.83 1.71 -3.87
C ALA A 740 -27.77 0.51 -3.73
N LEU A 741 -27.33 -0.55 -3.02
CA LEU A 741 -28.17 -1.67 -2.64
C LEU A 741 -29.43 -1.16 -1.93
N ARG A 742 -30.59 -1.47 -2.50
CA ARG A 742 -31.88 -1.15 -1.88
C ARG A 742 -32.16 -2.07 -0.69
N LEU A 743 -32.55 -1.49 0.44
CA LEU A 743 -32.84 -2.25 1.66
C LEU A 743 -34.04 -3.20 1.42
N PRO A 744 -33.89 -4.51 1.69
CA PRO A 744 -34.87 -5.50 1.25
C PRO A 744 -36.20 -5.46 2.02
N TRP A 745 -36.23 -4.86 3.21
CA TRP A 745 -37.45 -4.64 4.02
C TRP A 745 -38.18 -3.33 3.71
N MET A 746 -37.56 -2.42 2.95
CA MET A 746 -38.23 -1.18 2.52
C MET A 746 -39.17 -1.48 1.35
N SER A 747 -40.45 -1.13 1.53
CA SER A 747 -41.46 -1.28 0.47
C SER A 747 -41.08 -0.48 -0.78
N ARG A 748 -41.54 -0.95 -1.94
CA ARG A 748 -41.34 -0.28 -3.23
C ARG A 748 -41.94 1.11 -3.32
#